data_AF-A0A0N1H436-F1
#
_entry.id   AF-A0A0N1H436-F1
#
_cell.length_a   1.000
_cell.length_b   1.000
_cell.length_c   1.000
_cell.angle_alpha   90.00
_cell.angle_beta   90.00
_cell.angle_gamma   90.00
#
_symmetry.space_group_name_H-M   'P 1'
#
loop_
_entity.id
_entity.type
_entity.pdbx_description
1 polymer ?
#
loop_
_entity_poly.entity_id
_entity_poly.type
_entity_poly.pdbx_seq_one_letter_code
_entity_poly.pdbx_strand_id
1 'polypeptide(L)'
;MGSLGIEELPQTGTEFPFPIVSFEPFLSGGEAGRQTVAAKLYDAFHNFGWVYLKDFGISEAEIEQMFARSAQFHGQPLEQKLKYKLNDPSVSQGYTADGAESSDPHGGRSHKECYEHRRVNKLAPAAGDLDDWTAWADDFYNKLIILAGHVRDALAMVLGLEPEAFQAQLKQLDGQLRLLNYMGVPRKVLEEGRNFRINPHCDYGLFTLLFQDQIGGLEVDRFHDGKFVAATPIPGTCVINVADLLQRLSNDRLRSTRHRVVAPQMTKEMSDAIGPDGVLPARKSTAFFVHPARDTLITPMVEEGENGPHYDPVAAGCWRDAITAKNYRLPIPMATPEQVQAAKCVEMRYMMAANIEKKPRILSCDLHLLSHCRNHATTTATEAVVATPRISTAANDPPAKALPEDKFFWTYTEEPHRTRRQAIIKSHRDVLQLCGPEPLTKYVVLAVVALQISCAVLLKDTPIVSWPFFLTAYIVGATANQNLFLAIHEISHNLAFRTPIYNRLLAIFANLPIGIPYSAGFRQYHLTHHKSLGVDGLDTDLPTAFEAVFLDSVAGKAFFATFQLLFYAIRPMFIFKIPFGPIHFLNIAVQVVFDAIVIRYLGGHALSYFILSSFLAGSLHPCAAHFISEHYVFERSQVKGAKMPRDVPIPETFSYYGPLNVLTYNVGYHNEHHDFPAVPWTRLPRLYEIAKEFYEPLPYHKSWPYVIWQFILDKEVGMWCRVKRAEGGRLVGAWKESEVQS
;
A
#
# COMPACT_ATOMS: atom_id res chain seq x y z
N MET A 1 46.89 24.21 10.55
CA MET A 1 46.75 24.87 9.23
C MET A 1 45.25 24.88 8.89
N GLY A 2 44.70 26.09 8.71
CA GLY A 2 43.39 26.39 8.11
C GLY A 2 42.12 25.88 8.80
N SER A 3 41.50 26.67 9.68
CA SER A 3 40.06 26.53 9.98
C SER A 3 39.26 27.10 8.79
N LEU A 4 38.57 26.24 8.04
CA LEU A 4 37.69 26.68 6.96
C LEU A 4 36.47 27.40 7.56
N GLY A 5 36.23 28.62 7.09
CA GLY A 5 35.16 29.52 7.54
C GLY A 5 33.78 29.06 7.07
N ILE A 6 32.77 29.51 7.81
CA ILE A 6 31.36 29.11 7.73
C ILE A 6 30.66 29.64 6.45
N GLU A 7 31.33 30.43 5.60
CA GLU A 7 30.72 31.18 4.50
C GLU A 7 30.81 30.54 3.09
N GLU A 8 31.37 29.34 2.93
CA GLU A 8 31.59 28.72 1.60
C GLU A 8 30.74 27.45 1.33
N LEU A 9 29.48 27.41 1.79
CA LEU A 9 28.53 26.37 1.34
C LEU A 9 27.60 26.93 0.23
N PRO A 10 27.39 26.21 -0.87
CA PRO A 10 26.74 26.75 -2.07
C PRO A 10 25.27 27.11 -1.83
N GLN A 11 24.93 28.39 -2.03
CA GLN A 11 23.55 28.86 -2.22
C GLN A 11 23.08 28.62 -3.67
N THR A 12 23.04 27.36 -4.12
CA THR A 12 22.56 27.05 -5.47
C THR A 12 21.06 26.78 -5.49
N GLY A 13 20.34 27.59 -6.27
CA GLY A 13 18.89 27.55 -6.51
C GLY A 13 18.30 26.16 -6.75
N THR A 14 17.83 25.54 -5.69
CA THR A 14 17.09 24.28 -5.67
C THR A 14 15.73 24.54 -5.04
N GLU A 15 14.65 24.10 -5.69
CA GLU A 15 13.34 24.05 -5.04
C GLU A 15 13.48 23.22 -3.75
N PHE A 16 13.12 23.80 -2.60
CA PHE A 16 13.15 23.07 -1.34
C PHE A 16 12.13 21.92 -1.40
N PRO A 17 12.52 20.67 -1.08
CA PRO A 17 11.64 19.51 -1.22
C PRO A 17 10.49 19.48 -0.19
N PHE A 18 10.57 20.31 0.85
CA PHE A 18 9.57 20.38 1.93
C PHE A 18 9.04 21.81 2.10
N PRO A 19 7.74 21.99 2.41
CA PRO A 19 7.16 23.31 2.62
C PRO A 19 7.80 24.08 3.78
N ILE A 20 7.90 25.41 3.64
CA ILE A 20 8.28 26.33 4.71
C ILE A 20 7.04 27.13 5.12
N VAL A 21 6.68 27.08 6.40
CA VAL A 21 5.49 27.73 6.95
C VAL A 21 5.90 28.69 8.07
N SER A 22 5.47 29.95 7.96
CA SER A 22 5.54 30.90 9.07
C SER A 22 4.41 30.61 10.06
N PHE A 23 4.74 30.49 11.33
CA PHE A 23 3.79 30.24 12.41
C PHE A 23 3.25 31.52 13.04
N GLU A 24 3.84 32.67 12.74
CA GLU A 24 3.42 33.98 13.26
C GLU A 24 1.90 34.22 13.12
N PRO A 25 1.25 33.97 11.96
CA PRO A 25 -0.19 34.19 11.84
C PRO A 25 -1.03 33.31 12.78
N PHE A 26 -0.52 32.16 13.23
CA PHE A 26 -1.20 31.32 14.22
C PHE A 26 -1.13 31.96 15.62
N LEU A 27 0.00 32.59 15.94
CA LEU A 27 0.26 33.21 17.23
C LEU A 27 -0.46 34.56 17.37
N SER A 28 -0.42 35.41 16.34
CA SER A 28 -0.89 36.81 16.40
C SER A 28 -2.05 37.14 15.47
N GLY A 29 -2.37 36.31 14.47
CA GLY A 29 -3.31 36.62 13.39
C GLY A 29 -4.80 36.32 13.67
N GLY A 30 -5.17 36.08 14.93
CA GLY A 30 -6.55 35.74 15.31
C GLY A 30 -7.05 34.43 14.68
N GLU A 31 -8.37 34.26 14.59
CA GLU A 31 -8.98 33.02 14.09
C GLU A 31 -8.63 32.72 12.63
N ALA A 32 -8.66 33.75 11.76
CA ALA A 32 -8.34 33.61 10.35
C ALA A 32 -6.86 33.21 10.11
N GLY A 33 -5.94 33.79 10.87
CA GLY A 33 -4.53 33.42 10.84
C GLY A 33 -4.31 31.99 11.32
N ARG A 34 -4.98 31.59 12.40
CA ARG A 34 -4.94 30.20 12.90
C ARG A 34 -5.44 29.18 11.88
N GLN A 35 -6.59 29.42 11.27
CA GLN A 35 -7.15 28.54 10.22
C GLN A 35 -6.20 28.40 9.04
N THR A 36 -5.59 29.51 8.61
CA THR A 36 -4.66 29.53 7.47
C THR A 36 -3.40 28.71 7.75
N VAL A 37 -2.80 28.87 8.93
CA VAL A 37 -1.61 28.09 9.31
C VAL A 37 -1.96 26.63 9.53
N ALA A 38 -3.10 26.34 10.17
CA ALA A 38 -3.58 24.99 10.38
C ALA A 38 -3.74 24.23 9.05
N ALA A 39 -4.38 24.83 8.04
CA ALA A 39 -4.52 24.23 6.71
C ALA A 39 -3.16 23.93 6.06
N LYS A 40 -2.22 24.87 6.11
CA LYS A 40 -0.86 24.67 5.56
C LYS A 40 -0.11 23.54 6.27
N LEU A 41 -0.26 23.42 7.58
CA LEU A 41 0.33 22.34 8.36
C LEU A 41 -0.31 20.99 8.01
N TYR A 42 -1.64 20.93 7.88
CA TYR A 42 -2.33 19.73 7.41
C TYR A 42 -1.79 19.26 6.06
N ASP A 43 -1.71 20.17 5.09
CA ASP A 43 -1.24 19.85 3.75
C ASP A 43 0.20 19.33 3.80
N ALA A 44 1.07 19.97 4.57
CA ALA A 44 2.45 19.52 4.71
C ALA A 44 2.53 18.11 5.33
N PHE A 45 1.78 17.87 6.40
CA PHE A 45 1.79 16.58 7.12
C PHE A 45 1.08 15.45 6.37
N HIS A 46 0.00 15.76 5.63
CA HIS A 46 -0.71 14.80 4.79
C HIS A 46 0.15 14.37 3.59
N ASN A 47 0.70 15.35 2.88
CA ASN A 47 1.45 15.10 1.65
C ASN A 47 2.87 14.59 1.92
N PHE A 48 3.59 15.20 2.85
CA PHE A 48 5.02 14.99 3.06
C PHE A 48 5.35 14.35 4.41
N GLY A 49 4.49 14.51 5.42
CA GLY A 49 4.80 14.16 6.80
C GLY A 49 5.83 15.09 7.46
N TRP A 50 6.30 16.14 6.76
CA TRP A 50 7.39 17.05 7.15
C TRP A 50 7.10 18.49 6.76
N VAL A 51 7.57 19.45 7.58
CA VAL A 51 7.50 20.89 7.30
C VAL A 51 8.62 21.64 8.00
N TYR A 52 9.15 22.69 7.37
CA TYR A 52 9.98 23.68 8.05
C TYR A 52 9.09 24.76 8.65
N LEU A 53 9.18 24.95 9.95
CA LEU A 53 8.48 26.00 10.67
C LEU A 53 9.44 27.16 10.96
N LYS A 54 9.01 28.39 10.70
CA LYS A 54 9.69 29.63 11.11
C LYS A 54 8.75 30.53 11.90
N ASP A 55 9.29 31.56 12.55
CA ASP A 55 8.53 32.56 13.29
C ASP A 55 7.63 31.95 14.39
N PHE A 56 8.14 30.93 15.09
CA PHE A 56 7.40 30.09 16.05
C PHE A 56 7.51 30.52 17.52
N GLY A 57 8.05 31.70 17.77
CA GLY A 57 8.05 32.32 19.11
C GLY A 57 9.17 31.88 20.05
N ILE A 58 10.18 31.14 19.56
CA ILE A 58 11.44 30.91 20.27
C ILE A 58 12.53 31.68 19.51
N SER A 59 13.28 32.50 20.23
CA SER A 59 14.30 33.37 19.66
C SER A 59 15.54 32.60 19.24
N GLU A 60 16.30 33.14 18.28
CA GLU A 60 17.57 32.57 17.83
C GLU A 60 18.57 32.43 18.99
N ALA A 61 18.62 33.42 19.89
CA ALA A 61 19.46 33.37 21.10
C ALA A 61 19.14 32.19 22.02
N GLU A 62 17.86 31.80 22.13
CA GLU A 62 17.46 30.62 22.92
C GLU A 62 17.87 29.31 22.23
N ILE A 63 17.80 29.26 20.91
CA ILE A 63 18.27 28.11 20.12
C ILE A 63 19.81 27.98 20.20
N GLU A 64 20.53 29.09 20.08
CA GLU A 64 21.98 29.13 20.28
C GLU A 64 22.36 28.68 21.69
N GLN A 65 21.67 29.18 22.72
CA GLN A 65 21.88 28.75 24.10
C GLN A 65 21.64 27.25 24.26
N MET A 66 20.57 26.71 23.65
CA MET A 66 20.30 25.27 23.66
C MET A 66 21.45 24.46 23.03
N PHE A 67 21.98 24.88 21.89
CA PHE A 67 23.14 24.21 21.28
C PHE A 67 24.41 24.35 22.12
N ALA A 68 24.62 25.49 22.79
CA ALA A 68 25.74 25.71 23.71
C ALA A 68 25.64 24.78 24.94
N ARG A 69 24.44 24.63 25.52
CA ARG A 69 24.19 23.70 26.64
C ARG A 69 24.36 22.24 26.22
N SER A 70 23.86 21.86 25.05
CA SER A 70 24.14 20.54 24.48
C SER A 70 25.65 20.30 24.33
N ALA A 71 26.41 21.30 23.87
CA ALA A 71 27.87 21.22 23.77
C ALA A 71 28.54 21.07 25.16
N GLN A 72 28.10 21.85 26.14
CA GLN A 72 28.58 21.80 27.52
C GLN A 72 28.41 20.40 28.11
N PHE A 73 27.23 19.81 27.96
CA PHE A 73 26.96 18.47 28.49
C PHE A 73 27.81 17.40 27.81
N HIS A 74 27.80 17.36 26.47
CA HIS A 74 28.48 16.30 25.71
C HIS A 74 30.01 16.43 25.74
N GLY A 75 30.54 17.63 26.00
CA GLY A 75 31.96 17.89 26.18
C GLY A 75 32.56 17.34 27.49
N GLN A 76 31.74 16.88 28.44
CA GLN A 76 32.22 16.24 29.66
C GLN A 76 32.89 14.88 29.39
N PRO A 77 33.81 14.43 30.27
CA PRO A 77 34.34 13.07 30.24
C PRO A 77 33.23 12.00 30.29
N LEU A 78 33.46 10.87 29.62
CA LEU A 78 32.47 9.79 29.53
C LEU A 78 32.03 9.29 30.91
N GLU A 79 32.95 9.21 31.87
CA GLU A 79 32.70 8.78 33.24
C GLU A 79 31.69 9.70 33.95
N GLN A 80 31.71 11.00 33.65
CA GLN A 80 30.76 11.96 34.21
C GLN A 80 29.38 11.81 33.57
N LYS A 81 29.34 11.63 32.24
CA LYS A 81 28.08 11.43 31.50
C LYS A 81 27.37 10.14 31.91
N LEU A 82 28.13 9.06 32.16
CA LEU A 82 27.59 7.75 32.57
C LEU A 82 26.90 7.75 33.95
N LYS A 83 27.12 8.76 34.81
CA LYS A 83 26.36 8.94 36.05
C LYS A 83 24.86 9.11 35.79
N TYR A 84 24.50 9.65 34.63
CA TYR A 84 23.12 9.92 34.23
C TYR A 84 22.56 8.83 33.32
N LYS A 85 23.20 7.66 33.23
CA LYS A 85 22.84 6.61 32.26
C LYS A 85 21.37 6.19 32.39
N LEU A 86 20.68 6.11 31.25
CA LEU A 86 19.36 5.50 31.15
C LEU A 86 19.42 4.00 31.51
N ASN A 87 18.68 3.60 32.54
CA ASN A 87 18.62 2.20 33.00
C ASN A 87 17.19 1.63 33.08
N ASP A 88 16.16 2.47 32.90
CA ASP A 88 14.75 2.09 33.02
C ASP A 88 13.95 2.69 31.85
N PRO A 89 13.26 1.86 31.02
CA PRO A 89 12.52 2.36 29.88
C PRO A 89 11.31 3.23 30.27
N SER A 90 10.73 3.04 31.45
CA SER A 90 9.58 3.84 31.92
C SER A 90 9.96 5.28 32.28
N VAL A 91 11.23 5.47 32.66
CA VAL A 91 11.85 6.78 32.94
C VAL A 91 12.14 7.49 31.62
N SER A 92 12.74 6.79 30.65
CA SER A 92 13.10 7.29 29.31
C SER A 92 13.78 8.68 29.38
N GLN A 93 14.79 8.78 30.23
CA GLN A 93 15.52 10.00 30.52
C GLN A 93 16.97 9.70 30.88
N GLY A 94 17.86 10.66 30.65
CA GLY A 94 19.27 10.58 30.99
C GLY A 94 20.16 10.38 29.78
N TYR A 95 21.39 9.92 30.01
CA TYR A 95 22.43 9.77 29.02
C TYR A 95 22.39 8.41 28.33
N THR A 96 22.60 8.40 27.01
CA THR A 96 22.93 7.19 26.25
C THR A 96 24.20 7.42 25.42
N ALA A 97 25.10 6.45 25.49
CA ALA A 97 26.43 6.53 24.89
C ALA A 97 26.43 6.15 23.41
N ASP A 98 27.58 6.37 22.75
CA ASP A 98 27.77 6.00 21.35
C ASP A 98 27.40 4.56 21.04
N GLY A 99 26.53 4.36 20.05
CA GLY A 99 26.05 3.04 19.64
C GLY A 99 25.07 2.35 20.58
N ALA A 100 24.65 2.98 21.68
CA ALA A 100 23.69 2.39 22.62
C ALA A 100 22.31 2.13 21.96
N GLU A 101 21.92 2.97 20.99
CA GLU A 101 20.69 2.83 20.19
C GLU A 101 21.02 2.29 18.79
N SER A 102 21.69 1.14 18.72
CA SER A 102 21.97 0.44 17.45
C SER A 102 20.95 -0.69 17.26
N SER A 103 19.88 -0.39 16.52
CA SER A 103 18.77 -1.31 16.24
C SER A 103 18.85 -1.97 14.85
N ASP A 104 19.98 -1.85 14.13
CA ASP A 104 20.14 -2.41 12.79
C ASP A 104 20.22 -3.95 12.84
N PRO A 105 19.28 -4.69 12.19
CA PRO A 105 19.33 -6.15 12.06
C PRO A 105 20.60 -6.68 11.38
N HIS A 106 21.29 -5.83 10.60
CA HIS A 106 22.51 -6.17 9.85
C HIS A 106 23.81 -5.81 10.57
N GLY A 107 23.72 -5.35 11.83
CA GLY A 107 24.88 -5.11 12.70
C GLY A 107 25.53 -3.73 12.57
N GLY A 108 24.88 -2.79 11.88
CA GLY A 108 25.29 -1.40 11.78
C GLY A 108 25.18 -0.61 13.08
N ARG A 109 26.10 0.35 13.28
CA ARG A 109 26.15 1.21 14.46
C ARG A 109 25.65 2.62 14.13
N SER A 110 24.82 3.16 15.01
CA SER A 110 24.46 4.59 15.01
C SER A 110 25.49 5.37 15.82
N HIS A 111 26.22 6.26 15.17
CA HIS A 111 27.26 7.10 15.77
C HIS A 111 26.69 8.38 16.33
N LYS A 112 26.19 8.29 17.56
CA LYS A 112 25.61 9.40 18.32
C LYS A 112 25.64 9.12 19.82
N GLU A 113 25.70 10.17 20.60
CA GLU A 113 25.31 10.15 22.01
C GLU A 113 24.17 11.13 22.23
N CYS A 114 23.38 10.91 23.29
CA CYS A 114 22.33 11.86 23.65
C CYS A 114 22.13 11.99 25.15
N TYR A 115 21.55 13.12 25.54
CA TYR A 115 20.93 13.33 26.84
C TYR A 115 19.45 13.65 26.66
N GLU A 116 18.60 12.96 27.40
CA GLU A 116 17.15 13.14 27.40
C GLU A 116 16.68 13.82 28.69
N HIS A 117 15.86 14.85 28.56
CA HIS A 117 15.25 15.61 29.65
C HIS A 117 13.72 15.52 29.58
N ARG A 118 13.09 15.24 30.71
CA ARG A 118 11.63 15.19 30.87
C ARG A 118 11.24 15.90 32.17
N ARG A 119 9.94 16.19 32.36
CA ARG A 119 9.47 16.94 33.54
C ARG A 119 9.64 16.18 34.86
N VAL A 120 9.60 14.85 34.85
CA VAL A 120 9.83 14.01 36.04
C VAL A 120 11.29 13.59 36.06
N ASN A 121 12.16 14.55 36.41
CA ASN A 121 13.60 14.40 36.20
C ASN A 121 14.38 13.87 37.42
N LYS A 122 14.50 12.54 37.55
CA LYS A 122 15.32 11.91 38.60
C LYS A 122 16.80 11.72 38.22
N LEU A 123 17.15 11.83 36.94
CA LEU A 123 18.49 11.59 36.40
C LEU A 123 19.15 12.87 35.85
N ALA A 124 18.67 14.04 36.28
CA ALA A 124 19.23 15.33 35.90
C ALA A 124 20.53 15.57 36.68
N PRO A 125 21.49 16.25 36.06
CA PRO A 125 22.56 16.93 36.80
C PRO A 125 22.00 17.68 38.01
N ALA A 126 22.55 17.39 39.19
CA ALA A 126 22.16 18.09 40.40
C ALA A 126 22.60 19.56 40.31
N ALA A 127 21.98 20.44 41.10
CA ALA A 127 22.38 21.84 41.16
C ALA A 127 23.89 21.92 41.54
N GLY A 128 24.68 22.57 40.68
CA GLY A 128 26.13 22.71 40.85
C GLY A 128 27.01 21.71 40.07
N ASP A 129 26.47 20.61 39.55
CA ASP A 129 27.23 19.68 38.68
C ASP A 129 27.42 20.25 37.25
N LEU A 130 26.42 20.98 36.77
CA LEU A 130 26.41 21.69 35.48
C LEU A 130 25.65 23.02 35.64
N ASP A 131 26.18 23.93 36.46
CA ASP A 131 25.58 25.24 36.71
C ASP A 131 24.08 25.14 37.11
N ASP A 132 23.21 25.83 36.37
CA ASP A 132 21.76 25.92 36.45
C ASP A 132 21.03 24.94 35.50
N TRP A 133 21.69 23.85 35.07
CA TRP A 133 21.20 22.91 34.05
C TRP A 133 19.72 22.55 34.16
N THR A 134 19.27 22.08 35.32
CA THR A 134 17.89 21.62 35.52
C THR A 134 16.89 22.76 35.36
N ALA A 135 17.20 23.94 35.90
CA ALA A 135 16.34 25.12 35.77
C ALA A 135 16.24 25.59 34.31
N TRP A 136 17.37 25.64 33.61
CA TRP A 136 17.41 25.97 32.18
C TRP A 136 16.64 24.94 31.33
N ALA A 137 16.90 23.65 31.56
CA ALA A 137 16.29 22.58 30.77
C ALA A 137 14.77 22.52 30.99
N ASP A 138 14.28 22.78 32.21
CA ASP A 138 12.85 22.89 32.51
C ASP A 138 12.22 24.13 31.85
N ASP A 139 12.89 25.29 31.88
CA ASP A 139 12.41 26.50 31.19
C ASP A 139 12.28 26.27 29.67
N PHE A 140 13.33 25.73 29.05
CA PHE A 140 13.34 25.46 27.62
C PHE A 140 12.34 24.36 27.23
N TYR A 141 12.22 23.30 28.05
CA TYR A 141 11.18 22.27 27.91
C TYR A 141 9.78 22.90 27.92
N ASN A 142 9.50 23.82 28.84
CA ASN A 142 8.19 24.48 28.92
C ASN A 142 7.88 25.31 27.67
N LYS A 143 8.88 26.03 27.13
CA LYS A 143 8.73 26.76 25.85
C LYS A 143 8.38 25.83 24.70
N LEU A 144 9.07 24.68 24.61
CA LEU A 144 8.79 23.66 23.60
C LEU A 144 7.42 23.00 23.78
N ILE A 145 6.97 22.77 25.02
CA ILE A 145 5.62 22.28 25.30
C ILE A 145 4.55 23.28 24.86
N ILE A 146 4.77 24.58 25.07
CA ILE A 146 3.83 25.63 24.62
C ILE A 146 3.74 25.62 23.10
N LEU A 147 4.89 25.60 22.40
CA LEU A 147 4.92 25.50 20.95
C LEU A 147 4.23 24.21 20.45
N ALA A 148 4.52 23.06 21.07
CA ALA A 148 3.86 21.81 20.76
C ALA A 148 2.35 21.89 20.98
N GLY A 149 1.90 22.57 22.05
CA GLY A 149 0.49 22.85 22.29
C GLY A 149 -0.16 23.61 21.14
N HIS A 150 0.50 24.66 20.63
CA HIS A 150 0.00 25.41 19.48
C HIS A 150 -0.05 24.58 18.18
N VAL A 151 0.98 23.78 17.89
CA VAL A 151 0.98 22.88 16.72
C VAL A 151 -0.13 21.83 16.85
N ARG A 152 -0.32 21.28 18.05
CA ARG A 152 -1.41 20.36 18.37
C ARG A 152 -2.78 21.00 18.16
N ASP A 153 -2.97 22.25 18.59
CA ASP A 153 -4.21 22.99 18.39
C ASP A 153 -4.48 23.25 16.90
N ALA A 154 -3.44 23.58 16.12
CA ALA A 154 -3.55 23.70 14.67
C ALA A 154 -4.01 22.39 14.02
N LEU A 155 -3.44 21.25 14.43
CA LEU A 155 -3.84 19.92 13.95
C LEU A 155 -5.29 19.56 14.30
N ALA A 156 -5.76 19.97 15.48
CA ALA A 156 -7.15 19.75 15.91
C ALA A 156 -8.16 20.37 14.95
N MET A 157 -7.88 21.61 14.53
CA MET A 157 -8.75 22.40 13.67
C MET A 157 -8.98 21.74 12.30
N VAL A 158 -7.95 21.10 11.75
CA VAL A 158 -7.98 20.50 10.40
C VAL A 158 -8.43 19.05 10.39
N LEU A 159 -8.23 18.32 11.49
CA LEU A 159 -8.73 16.97 11.65
C LEU A 159 -10.22 16.93 12.04
N GLY A 160 -10.88 18.08 12.11
CA GLY A 160 -12.31 18.19 12.45
C GLY A 160 -12.63 17.69 13.86
N LEU A 161 -11.66 17.79 14.78
CA LEU A 161 -11.84 17.27 16.13
C LEU A 161 -12.64 18.26 16.96
N GLU A 162 -13.84 17.83 17.36
CA GLU A 162 -14.66 18.59 18.31
C GLU A 162 -13.85 18.90 19.57
N PRO A 163 -13.92 20.14 20.11
CA PRO A 163 -13.11 20.57 21.23
C PRO A 163 -13.14 19.61 22.42
N GLU A 164 -14.28 18.99 22.71
CA GLU A 164 -14.47 18.08 23.84
C GLU A 164 -13.82 16.70 23.62
N ALA A 165 -13.93 16.13 22.41
CA ALA A 165 -13.32 14.83 22.07
C ALA A 165 -11.78 14.96 21.94
N PHE A 166 -11.32 16.06 21.35
CA PHE A 166 -9.91 16.43 21.29
C PHE A 166 -9.31 16.67 22.68
N GLN A 167 -10.06 17.36 23.56
CA GLN A 167 -9.66 17.57 24.94
C GLN A 167 -9.62 16.28 25.78
N ALA A 168 -10.32 15.21 25.36
CA ALA A 168 -10.25 13.94 26.06
C ALA A 168 -8.98 13.14 25.72
N GLN A 169 -8.49 13.18 24.47
CA GLN A 169 -7.36 12.35 24.03
C GLN A 169 -5.99 13.08 24.06
N LEU A 170 -5.92 14.36 23.66
CA LEU A 170 -4.64 15.06 23.42
C LEU A 170 -4.44 16.34 24.26
N LYS A 171 -5.28 16.58 25.28
CA LYS A 171 -5.21 17.79 26.12
C LYS A 171 -3.90 17.94 26.86
N GLN A 172 -3.38 16.85 27.42
CA GLN A 172 -2.11 16.85 28.13
C GLN A 172 -1.03 16.23 27.26
N LEU A 173 0.01 17.03 26.98
CA LEU A 173 1.20 16.59 26.28
C LEU A 173 2.28 16.19 27.28
N ASP A 174 3.04 15.17 26.94
CA ASP A 174 4.18 14.63 27.67
C ASP A 174 5.38 14.61 26.71
N GLY A 175 6.19 15.67 26.75
CA GLY A 175 7.32 15.84 25.86
C GLY A 175 8.58 15.10 26.33
N GLN A 176 9.52 14.95 25.42
CA GLN A 176 10.87 14.48 25.70
C GLN A 176 11.88 15.31 24.91
N LEU A 177 12.69 16.07 25.63
CA LEU A 177 13.77 16.88 25.04
C LEU A 177 15.03 16.03 24.93
N ARG A 178 15.45 15.72 23.70
CA ARG A 178 16.64 14.95 23.41
C ARG A 178 17.70 15.84 22.77
N LEU A 179 18.78 16.09 23.51
CA LEU A 179 19.97 16.76 23.02
C LEU A 179 20.88 15.73 22.36
N LEU A 180 21.20 15.88 21.08
CA LEU A 180 22.00 14.91 20.30
C LEU A 180 23.37 15.50 19.92
N ASN A 181 24.40 14.69 20.12
CA ASN A 181 25.75 14.96 19.64
C ASN A 181 26.22 13.81 18.74
N TYR A 182 26.63 14.14 17.53
CA TYR A 182 27.18 13.22 16.54
C TYR A 182 28.66 13.51 16.44
N MET A 183 29.48 12.62 16.99
CA MET A 183 30.93 12.76 16.98
C MET A 183 31.49 12.80 15.56
N GLY A 184 32.67 13.42 15.43
CA GLY A 184 33.45 13.31 14.22
C GLY A 184 33.90 11.88 14.02
N VAL A 185 33.62 11.32 12.84
CA VAL A 185 34.01 9.97 12.45
C VAL A 185 34.71 10.01 11.09
N PRO A 186 35.68 9.13 10.83
CA PRO A 186 36.30 9.03 9.50
C PRO A 186 35.23 8.77 8.44
N ARG A 187 35.33 9.44 7.27
CA ARG A 187 34.35 9.38 6.19
C ARG A 187 34.02 7.94 5.78
N LYS A 188 35.05 7.09 5.63
CA LYS A 188 34.89 5.67 5.30
C LYS A 188 33.95 4.91 6.23
N VAL A 189 33.87 5.29 7.52
CA VAL A 189 33.02 4.60 8.50
C VAL A 189 31.55 4.65 8.09
N LEU A 190 31.10 5.78 7.53
CA LEU A 190 29.72 5.97 7.07
C LEU A 190 29.51 5.51 5.61
N GLU A 191 30.56 5.52 4.79
CA GLU A 191 30.47 5.17 3.35
C GLU A 191 30.52 3.66 3.06
N GLU A 192 31.12 2.85 3.94
CA GLU A 192 31.18 1.39 3.82
C GLU A 192 29.81 0.69 4.00
N GLY A 193 28.71 1.45 3.99
CA GLY A 193 27.34 0.96 3.80
C GLY A 193 26.71 0.27 5.02
N ARG A 194 27.35 0.34 6.19
CA ARG A 194 26.87 -0.33 7.42
C ARG A 194 26.68 0.59 8.61
N ASN A 195 27.31 1.76 8.68
CA ASN A 195 27.12 2.67 9.82
C ASN A 195 26.40 3.94 9.39
N PHE A 196 25.72 4.53 10.36
CA PHE A 196 24.99 5.78 10.18
C PHE A 196 25.34 6.71 11.32
N ARG A 197 25.04 8.00 11.17
CA ARG A 197 24.88 8.86 12.35
C ARG A 197 23.63 8.46 13.11
N ILE A 198 22.53 8.24 12.38
CA ILE A 198 21.34 7.52 12.83
C ILE A 198 20.81 6.69 11.66
N ASN A 199 20.58 5.40 11.90
CA ASN A 199 19.97 4.49 10.93
C ASN A 199 18.53 4.91 10.54
N PRO A 200 18.03 4.48 9.37
CA PRO A 200 16.65 4.72 8.98
C PRO A 200 15.62 4.31 10.04
N HIS A 201 14.73 5.22 10.41
CA HIS A 201 13.65 4.97 11.36
C HIS A 201 12.48 5.95 11.17
N CYS A 202 11.35 5.65 11.81
CA CYS A 202 10.28 6.61 12.06
C CYS A 202 10.23 6.94 13.56
N ASP A 203 9.80 8.16 13.87
CA ASP A 203 9.51 8.56 15.25
C ASP A 203 8.19 7.95 15.73
N TYR A 204 8.04 7.81 17.04
CA TYR A 204 6.96 7.01 17.63
C TYR A 204 5.99 7.78 18.52
N GLY A 205 6.10 9.11 18.59
CA GLY A 205 5.16 10.01 19.27
C GLY A 205 4.01 10.49 18.38
N LEU A 206 3.48 11.68 18.68
CA LEU A 206 2.53 12.39 17.81
C LEU A 206 3.28 13.12 16.69
N PHE A 207 4.25 13.95 17.06
CA PHE A 207 5.13 14.65 16.14
C PHE A 207 6.41 15.05 16.88
N THR A 208 7.42 15.49 16.14
CA THR A 208 8.71 15.89 16.69
C THR A 208 9.03 17.31 16.26
N LEU A 209 9.55 18.13 17.18
CA LEU A 209 10.17 19.42 16.86
C LEU A 209 11.69 19.21 16.81
N LEU A 210 12.30 19.37 15.64
CA LEU A 210 13.73 19.11 15.42
C LEU A 210 14.48 20.38 15.04
N PHE A 211 15.46 20.73 15.87
CA PHE A 211 16.42 21.80 15.62
C PHE A 211 17.73 21.18 15.18
N GLN A 212 18.32 21.68 14.08
CA GLN A 212 19.59 21.19 13.56
C GLN A 212 20.58 22.32 13.34
N ASP A 213 21.87 22.02 13.50
CA ASP A 213 22.94 22.92 13.09
C ASP A 213 23.10 22.98 11.55
N GLN A 214 24.08 23.73 11.08
CA GLN A 214 24.31 23.95 9.64
C GLN A 214 25.14 22.84 8.97
N ILE A 215 25.48 21.74 9.67
CA ILE A 215 26.30 20.65 9.10
C ILE A 215 25.49 19.77 8.15
N GLY A 216 24.18 19.62 8.40
CA GLY A 216 23.29 18.80 7.56
C GLY A 216 23.47 17.29 7.75
N GLY A 217 23.11 16.50 6.73
CA GLY A 217 23.14 15.04 6.76
C GLY A 217 21.82 14.37 7.18
N LEU A 218 20.80 15.14 7.57
CA LEU A 218 19.44 14.62 7.74
C LEU A 218 18.84 14.34 6.36
N GLU A 219 18.30 13.14 6.18
CA GLU A 219 17.57 12.78 4.97
C GLU A 219 16.24 12.12 5.30
N VAL A 220 15.25 12.36 4.44
CA VAL A 220 13.88 11.91 4.58
C VAL A 220 13.50 11.07 3.38
N ASP A 221 12.95 9.90 3.66
CA ASP A 221 12.40 8.97 2.70
C ASP A 221 10.88 9.07 2.76
N ARG A 222 10.35 10.10 2.08
CA ARG A 222 8.95 10.54 2.15
C ARG A 222 7.98 9.39 1.91
N PHE A 223 8.31 8.54 0.95
CA PHE A 223 7.39 7.53 0.53
C PHE A 223 7.71 6.16 1.09
N HIS A 224 8.81 6.04 1.83
CA HIS A 224 9.38 4.78 2.26
C HIS A 224 9.93 4.00 1.07
N ASP A 225 10.41 4.72 0.04
CA ASP A 225 11.10 4.19 -1.14
C ASP A 225 12.56 3.77 -0.95
N GLY A 226 13.14 4.13 0.18
CA GLY A 226 14.59 4.16 0.28
C GLY A 226 15.20 5.25 -0.61
N LYS A 227 14.38 6.10 -1.26
CA LYS A 227 14.85 7.31 -1.96
C LYS A 227 14.88 8.46 -0.96
N PHE A 228 15.99 8.53 -0.24
CA PHE A 228 16.24 9.57 0.74
C PHE A 228 16.53 10.92 0.06
N VAL A 229 15.85 11.98 0.51
CA VAL A 229 16.03 13.36 0.07
C VAL A 229 16.57 14.18 1.24
N ALA A 230 17.57 15.02 0.98
CA ALA A 230 18.17 15.85 2.02
C ALA A 230 17.20 16.88 2.59
N ALA A 231 17.17 16.97 3.92
CA ALA A 231 16.52 18.04 4.65
C ALA A 231 17.57 19.10 5.01
N THR A 232 17.92 19.93 4.02
CA THR A 232 18.95 20.97 4.12
C THR A 232 18.65 21.93 5.27
N PRO A 233 19.60 22.18 6.20
CA PRO A 233 19.42 23.14 7.28
C PRO A 233 19.04 24.53 6.75
N ILE A 234 18.05 25.16 7.39
CA ILE A 234 17.63 26.54 7.10
C ILE A 234 17.73 27.34 8.40
N PRO A 235 18.56 28.40 8.46
CA PRO A 235 18.64 29.26 9.63
C PRO A 235 17.27 29.81 10.06
N GLY A 236 17.05 29.91 11.38
CA GLY A 236 15.79 30.41 11.94
C GLY A 236 14.59 29.45 11.82
N THR A 237 14.81 28.19 11.43
CA THR A 237 13.73 27.20 11.30
C THR A 237 13.85 26.04 12.28
N CYS A 238 12.71 25.46 12.60
CA CYS A 238 12.58 24.15 13.23
C CYS A 238 11.91 23.21 12.23
N VAL A 239 12.38 21.98 12.12
CA VAL A 239 11.70 20.96 11.32
C VAL A 239 10.64 20.29 12.18
N ILE A 240 9.47 20.03 11.61
CA ILE A 240 8.41 19.26 12.27
C ILE A 240 8.06 18.05 11.43
N ASN A 241 8.05 16.87 12.03
CA ASN A 241 7.61 15.65 11.39
C ASN A 241 6.52 14.93 12.19
N VAL A 242 5.59 14.29 11.46
CA VAL A 242 4.59 13.38 12.05
C VAL A 242 5.28 12.11 12.53
N ALA A 243 4.73 11.52 13.59
CA ALA A 243 5.20 10.29 14.19
C ALA A 243 4.08 9.24 14.33
N ASP A 244 4.44 8.01 14.67
CA ASP A 244 3.57 6.83 14.52
C ASP A 244 2.23 6.92 15.27
N LEU A 245 2.17 7.54 16.45
CA LEU A 245 0.90 7.66 17.18
C LEU A 245 -0.07 8.63 16.52
N LEU A 246 0.42 9.71 15.88
CA LEU A 246 -0.46 10.62 15.14
C LEU A 246 -0.90 10.01 13.82
N GLN A 247 -0.05 9.22 13.15
CA GLN A 247 -0.49 8.42 11.99
C GLN A 247 -1.59 7.42 12.38
N ARG A 248 -1.40 6.69 13.50
CA ARG A 248 -2.42 5.78 14.04
C ARG A 248 -3.70 6.50 14.39
N LEU A 249 -3.60 7.61 15.12
CA LEU A 249 -4.74 8.42 15.52
C LEU A 249 -5.51 8.94 14.31
N SER A 250 -4.82 9.48 13.31
CA SER A 250 -5.42 10.01 12.09
C SER A 250 -5.86 8.95 11.08
N ASN A 251 -5.70 7.66 11.39
CA ASN A 251 -6.05 6.55 10.50
C ASN A 251 -5.37 6.66 9.12
N ASP A 252 -4.07 6.93 9.11
CA ASP A 252 -3.22 7.14 7.91
C ASP A 252 -3.44 8.42 7.11
N ARG A 253 -4.29 9.34 7.57
CA ARG A 253 -4.41 10.67 6.95
C ARG A 253 -3.16 11.52 7.12
N LEU A 254 -2.43 11.38 8.23
CA LEU A 254 -1.12 12.02 8.45
C LEU A 254 -0.02 10.95 8.48
N ARG A 255 1.15 11.24 7.91
CA ARG A 255 2.17 10.21 7.64
C ARG A 255 3.43 10.33 8.47
N SER A 256 3.69 9.31 9.28
CA SER A 256 4.97 9.07 9.96
C SER A 256 6.00 8.61 8.93
N THR A 257 6.97 9.46 8.66
CA THR A 257 7.86 9.33 7.50
C THR A 257 9.28 8.95 7.90
N ARG A 258 9.82 7.94 7.20
CA ARG A 258 11.13 7.38 7.49
C ARG A 258 12.22 8.41 7.23
N HIS A 259 13.18 8.51 8.14
CA HIS A 259 14.30 9.44 8.04
C HIS A 259 15.56 8.85 8.66
N ARG A 260 16.72 9.40 8.29
CA ARG A 260 18.04 8.95 8.75
C ARG A 260 19.00 10.13 8.86
N VAL A 261 20.14 9.91 9.50
CA VAL A 261 21.26 10.87 9.47
C VAL A 261 22.50 10.16 8.92
N VAL A 262 23.03 10.70 7.83
CA VAL A 262 24.21 10.20 7.11
C VAL A 262 25.37 11.22 7.17
N ALA A 263 26.41 10.99 6.37
CA ALA A 263 27.45 11.98 6.16
C ALA A 263 26.85 13.30 5.62
N PRO A 264 27.39 14.47 6.00
CA PRO A 264 26.94 15.75 5.46
C PRO A 264 27.17 15.81 3.94
N GLN A 265 26.36 16.60 3.25
CA GLN A 265 26.60 16.88 1.82
C GLN A 265 27.87 17.71 1.68
N MET A 266 28.81 17.23 0.86
CA MET A 266 30.08 17.90 0.60
C MET A 266 30.27 18.05 -0.90
N THR A 267 30.96 19.11 -1.33
CA THR A 267 31.39 19.21 -2.72
C THR A 267 32.45 18.15 -3.01
N LYS A 268 32.67 17.84 -4.29
CA LYS A 268 33.67 16.88 -4.70
C LYS A 268 35.07 17.32 -4.25
N GLU A 269 35.36 18.60 -4.35
CA GLU A 269 36.63 19.20 -3.94
C GLU A 269 36.89 19.02 -2.44
N MET A 270 35.87 19.24 -1.61
CA MET A 270 35.98 19.04 -0.16
C MET A 270 36.17 17.56 0.19
N SER A 271 35.44 16.66 -0.49
CA SER A 271 35.55 15.21 -0.30
C SER A 271 36.94 14.70 -0.69
N ASP A 272 37.49 15.19 -1.81
CA ASP A 272 38.82 14.82 -2.29
C ASP A 272 39.93 15.37 -1.36
N ALA A 273 39.73 16.57 -0.80
CA ALA A 273 40.70 17.21 0.11
C ALA A 273 40.85 16.47 1.45
N ILE A 274 39.76 15.95 2.03
CA ILE A 274 39.82 15.22 3.30
C ILE A 274 40.14 13.72 3.12
N GLY A 275 39.86 13.17 1.94
CA GLY A 275 40.05 11.75 1.63
C GLY A 275 39.13 10.80 2.42
N PRO A 276 39.26 9.47 2.24
CA PRO A 276 38.42 8.48 2.94
C PRO A 276 38.69 8.37 4.45
N ASP A 277 39.92 8.63 4.89
CA ASP A 277 40.31 8.62 6.31
C ASP A 277 40.10 9.99 7.00
N GLY A 278 39.70 11.02 6.24
CA GLY A 278 39.36 12.33 6.75
C GLY A 278 38.18 12.28 7.73
N VAL A 279 38.29 13.03 8.83
CA VAL A 279 37.26 13.07 9.86
C VAL A 279 36.17 14.05 9.45
N LEU A 280 34.92 13.56 9.37
CA LEU A 280 33.74 14.40 9.14
C LEU A 280 33.50 15.32 10.35
N PRO A 281 33.04 16.57 10.14
CA PRO A 281 32.82 17.52 11.23
C PRO A 281 31.73 17.04 12.18
N ALA A 282 31.89 17.25 13.49
CA ALA A 282 30.85 16.95 14.46
C ALA A 282 29.54 17.69 14.14
N ARG A 283 28.40 17.06 14.41
CA ARG A 283 27.06 17.64 14.21
C ARG A 283 26.31 17.64 15.53
N LYS A 284 25.40 18.59 15.71
CA LYS A 284 24.44 18.64 16.81
C LYS A 284 23.03 18.81 16.29
N SER A 285 22.08 18.19 16.97
CA SER A 285 20.66 18.49 16.80
C SER A 285 19.94 18.33 18.14
N THR A 286 18.75 18.89 18.23
CA THR A 286 17.88 18.72 19.38
C THR A 286 16.51 18.30 18.88
N ALA A 287 16.01 17.16 19.36
CA ALA A 287 14.68 16.66 19.03
C ALA A 287 13.78 16.78 20.26
N PHE A 288 12.59 17.33 20.09
CA PHE A 288 11.56 17.36 21.10
C PHE A 288 10.41 16.45 20.67
N PHE A 289 10.38 15.22 21.20
CA PHE A 289 9.35 14.25 20.88
C PHE A 289 8.08 14.58 21.68
N VAL A 290 6.98 14.82 20.97
CA VAL A 290 5.71 15.15 21.59
C VAL A 290 4.87 13.89 21.70
N HIS A 291 4.61 13.44 22.93
CA HIS A 291 3.68 12.35 23.20
C HIS A 291 2.41 12.88 23.88
N PRO A 292 1.29 12.14 23.81
CA PRO A 292 0.17 12.40 24.71
C PRO A 292 0.53 11.93 26.13
N ALA A 293 -0.36 12.22 27.09
CA ALA A 293 -0.25 11.67 28.44
C ALA A 293 -0.16 10.13 28.42
N ARG A 294 0.50 9.57 29.45
CA ARG A 294 0.81 8.14 29.49
C ARG A 294 -0.42 7.24 29.51
N ASP A 295 -1.49 7.71 30.13
CA ASP A 295 -2.79 7.06 30.28
C ASP A 295 -3.72 7.26 29.07
N THR A 296 -3.33 8.08 28.10
CA THR A 296 -4.11 8.26 26.86
C THR A 296 -4.18 6.96 26.06
N LEU A 297 -5.41 6.53 25.75
CA LEU A 297 -5.68 5.50 24.75
C LEU A 297 -5.75 6.14 23.35
N ILE A 298 -4.87 5.73 22.45
CA ILE A 298 -4.86 6.15 21.06
C ILE A 298 -5.74 5.20 20.26
N THR A 299 -6.92 5.68 19.88
CA THR A 299 -7.90 4.97 19.06
C THR A 299 -7.98 5.65 17.69
N PRO A 300 -7.85 4.92 16.57
CA PRO A 300 -7.92 5.54 15.25
C PRO A 300 -9.25 6.24 14.99
N MET A 301 -9.16 7.42 14.39
CA MET A 301 -10.30 8.25 14.02
C MET A 301 -10.77 7.87 12.62
N VAL A 302 -11.91 7.20 12.57
CA VAL A 302 -12.52 6.73 11.33
C VAL A 302 -13.52 7.77 10.83
N GLU A 303 -13.32 8.29 9.62
CA GLU A 303 -14.28 9.19 8.99
C GLU A 303 -15.42 8.44 8.29
N GLU A 304 -16.53 9.13 8.06
CA GLU A 304 -17.68 8.60 7.34
C GLU A 304 -17.28 8.23 5.91
N GLY A 305 -17.36 6.93 5.58
CA GLY A 305 -16.91 6.38 4.30
C GLY A 305 -15.57 5.63 4.34
N GLU A 306 -14.84 5.67 5.45
CA GLU A 306 -13.68 4.80 5.69
C GLU A 306 -14.13 3.40 6.15
N ASN A 307 -13.38 2.36 5.78
CA ASN A 307 -13.68 0.96 6.10
C ASN A 307 -13.22 0.58 7.52
N GLY A 308 -13.56 1.39 8.52
CA GLY A 308 -13.16 1.16 9.91
C GLY A 308 -11.69 1.51 10.20
N PRO A 309 -11.23 1.25 11.44
CA PRO A 309 -9.89 1.61 11.87
C PRO A 309 -8.83 0.68 11.26
N HIS A 310 -7.74 1.23 10.75
CA HIS A 310 -6.59 0.45 10.23
C HIS A 310 -5.71 -0.15 11.33
N TYR A 311 -5.82 0.39 12.55
CA TYR A 311 -4.98 0.01 13.68
C TYR A 311 -5.81 -0.39 14.90
N ASP A 312 -5.30 -1.33 15.68
CA ASP A 312 -5.84 -1.55 17.01
C ASP A 312 -5.52 -0.35 17.93
N PRO A 313 -6.42 -0.02 18.88
CA PRO A 313 -6.13 0.97 19.90
C PRO A 313 -4.89 0.60 20.72
N VAL A 314 -4.12 1.62 21.14
CA VAL A 314 -2.92 1.41 21.95
C VAL A 314 -2.79 2.46 23.05
N ALA A 315 -2.47 2.02 24.27
CA ALA A 315 -2.16 2.93 25.37
C ALA A 315 -0.79 3.59 25.14
N ALA A 316 -0.74 4.92 25.09
CA ALA A 316 0.44 5.66 24.67
C ALA A 316 1.67 5.44 25.55
N GLY A 317 1.47 5.35 26.88
CA GLY A 317 2.56 5.05 27.82
C GLY A 317 3.15 3.66 27.60
N CYS A 318 2.30 2.65 27.40
CA CYS A 318 2.73 1.27 27.13
C CYS A 318 3.45 1.16 25.78
N TRP A 319 2.94 1.84 24.75
CA TRP A 319 3.58 1.94 23.43
C TRP A 319 4.99 2.53 23.53
N ARG A 320 5.14 3.66 24.23
CA ARG A 320 6.44 4.30 24.43
C ARG A 320 7.40 3.39 25.19
N ASP A 321 6.96 2.80 26.31
CA ASP A 321 7.82 1.93 27.11
C ASP A 321 8.30 0.70 26.32
N ALA A 322 7.42 0.10 25.51
CA ALA A 322 7.77 -1.06 24.68
C ALA A 322 8.79 -0.71 23.56
N ILE A 323 8.66 0.47 22.94
CA ILE A 323 9.64 0.93 21.94
C ILE A 323 10.97 1.28 22.58
N THR A 324 10.97 2.03 23.69
CA THR A 324 12.19 2.35 24.45
C THR A 324 12.90 1.07 24.90
N ALA A 325 12.15 0.10 25.42
CA ALA A 325 12.71 -1.19 25.80
C ALA A 325 13.37 -1.90 24.61
N LYS A 326 12.73 -1.91 23.44
CA LYS A 326 13.30 -2.51 22.23
C LYS A 326 14.54 -1.77 21.71
N ASN A 327 14.52 -0.43 21.65
CA ASN A 327 15.62 0.39 21.17
C ASN A 327 16.89 0.23 22.03
N TYR A 328 16.72 0.09 23.35
CA TYR A 328 17.83 -0.04 24.29
C TYR A 328 18.07 -1.48 24.77
N ARG A 329 17.41 -2.47 24.16
CA ARG A 329 17.53 -3.90 24.49
C ARG A 329 17.25 -4.20 25.97
N LEU A 330 16.28 -3.50 26.54
CA LEU A 330 15.76 -3.71 27.90
C LEU A 330 14.55 -4.67 27.85
N PRO A 331 14.19 -5.31 28.97
CA PRO A 331 12.99 -6.16 29.04
C PRO A 331 11.72 -5.37 28.68
N ILE A 332 10.92 -5.91 27.75
CA ILE A 332 9.64 -5.30 27.37
C ILE A 332 8.61 -5.61 28.47
N PRO A 333 7.92 -4.60 29.02
CA PRO A 333 6.86 -4.82 30.02
C PRO A 333 5.68 -5.60 29.43
N MET A 334 5.17 -6.61 30.14
CA MET A 334 4.11 -7.54 29.68
C MET A 334 3.13 -7.95 30.80
N ALA A 335 3.07 -7.19 31.89
CA ALA A 335 2.30 -7.55 33.09
C ALA A 335 0.79 -7.24 32.99
N THR A 336 0.38 -6.29 32.15
CA THR A 336 -1.03 -5.91 31.96
C THR A 336 -1.51 -6.15 30.52
N PRO A 337 -2.83 -6.28 30.27
CA PRO A 337 -3.37 -6.42 28.92
C PRO A 337 -2.93 -5.29 27.97
N GLU A 338 -2.86 -4.05 28.45
CA GLU A 338 -2.43 -2.89 27.67
C GLU A 338 -0.96 -2.99 27.27
N GLN A 339 -0.11 -3.50 28.18
CA GLN A 339 1.30 -3.75 27.90
C GLN A 339 1.48 -4.85 26.85
N VAL A 340 0.71 -5.94 26.97
CA VAL A 340 0.70 -7.03 25.96
C VAL A 340 0.25 -6.52 24.59
N GLN A 341 -0.82 -5.72 24.54
CA GLN A 341 -1.31 -5.13 23.28
C GLN A 341 -0.28 -4.17 22.67
N ALA A 342 0.36 -3.33 23.48
CA ALA A 342 1.41 -2.43 23.03
C ALA A 342 2.61 -3.20 22.47
N ALA A 343 3.07 -4.26 23.15
CA ALA A 343 4.18 -5.09 22.67
C ALA A 343 3.87 -5.75 21.33
N LYS A 344 2.66 -6.31 21.14
CA LYS A 344 2.21 -6.84 19.84
C LYS A 344 2.21 -5.78 18.75
N CYS A 345 1.66 -4.60 19.06
CA CYS A 345 1.64 -3.46 18.14
C CYS A 345 3.06 -3.02 17.73
N VAL A 346 4.00 -3.01 18.68
CA VAL A 346 5.41 -2.70 18.43
C VAL A 346 6.08 -3.81 17.63
N GLU A 347 5.79 -5.08 17.89
CA GLU A 347 6.33 -6.17 17.08
C GLU A 347 5.90 -6.06 15.61
N MET A 348 4.61 -5.83 15.36
CA MET A 348 4.09 -5.57 14.01
C MET A 348 4.78 -4.38 13.34
N ARG A 349 4.98 -3.27 14.07
CA ARG A 349 5.73 -2.09 13.58
C ARG A 349 7.11 -2.47 13.04
N TYR A 350 7.88 -3.26 13.78
CA TYR A 350 9.24 -3.62 13.33
C TYR A 350 9.25 -4.70 12.24
N MET A 351 8.27 -5.60 12.23
CA MET A 351 8.09 -6.54 11.12
C MET A 351 7.80 -5.79 9.81
N MET A 352 6.94 -4.77 9.87
CA MET A 352 6.69 -3.86 8.75
C MET A 352 7.97 -3.10 8.37
N ALA A 353 8.70 -2.52 9.33
CA ALA A 353 9.95 -1.79 9.06
C ALA A 353 11.05 -2.65 8.41
N ALA A 354 11.22 -3.90 8.87
CA ALA A 354 12.17 -4.86 8.29
C ALA A 354 11.78 -5.27 6.86
N ASN A 355 10.48 -5.24 6.54
CA ASN A 355 9.98 -5.42 5.17
C ASN A 355 10.16 -4.15 4.30
N ILE A 356 10.14 -2.95 4.90
CA ILE A 356 10.37 -1.65 4.24
C ILE A 356 11.87 -1.43 3.91
N GLU A 357 12.83 -1.91 4.72
CA GLU A 357 14.25 -1.85 4.35
C GLU A 357 14.60 -2.70 3.12
N LYS A 358 13.73 -3.66 2.76
CA LYS A 358 13.90 -4.46 1.55
C LYS A 358 13.30 -3.84 0.30
N LYS A 359 12.49 -2.77 0.38
CA LYS A 359 11.83 -2.22 -0.82
C LYS A 359 11.38 -0.76 -0.77
N PRO A 360 11.26 -0.13 -1.96
CA PRO A 360 10.74 1.21 -2.12
C PRO A 360 9.18 1.38 -2.16
N ARG A 361 8.51 2.25 -1.37
CA ARG A 361 7.13 2.77 -1.59
C ARG A 361 7.11 4.20 -2.18
N ILE A 362 6.12 4.56 -3.02
CA ILE A 362 5.77 5.91 -3.54
C ILE A 362 4.33 6.21 -3.11
N LEU A 363 4.02 7.37 -2.52
CA LEU A 363 2.65 7.75 -2.15
C LEU A 363 2.27 9.16 -2.65
N SER A 364 1.49 9.26 -3.73
CA SER A 364 0.82 10.51 -4.12
C SER A 364 -0.33 10.86 -3.15
N CYS A 365 -0.58 12.15 -2.99
CA CYS A 365 -1.70 12.74 -2.26
C CYS A 365 -2.40 13.72 -3.21
N ASP A 366 -3.73 13.78 -3.17
CA ASP A 366 -4.50 14.84 -3.79
C ASP A 366 -5.58 15.33 -2.82
N LEU A 367 -5.52 16.64 -2.57
CA LEU A 367 -6.37 17.45 -1.72
C LEU A 367 -7.63 17.90 -2.49
N HIS A 368 -8.84 17.65 -1.96
CA HIS A 368 -10.02 18.56 -1.97
C HIS A 368 -11.35 17.83 -1.74
N LEU A 369 -12.05 18.17 -0.65
CA LEU A 369 -13.39 18.80 -0.63
C LEU A 369 -14.10 18.58 0.72
N LEU A 370 -14.09 19.62 1.55
CA LEU A 370 -15.07 19.86 2.60
C LEU A 370 -16.23 20.68 2.01
N SER A 371 -17.45 20.14 1.95
CA SER A 371 -18.67 20.90 2.22
C SER A 371 -19.95 20.03 2.26
N HIS A 372 -20.73 20.22 3.33
CA HIS A 372 -22.20 20.14 3.46
C HIS A 372 -22.89 18.81 3.84
N CYS A 373 -23.36 18.79 5.11
CA CYS A 373 -24.77 18.70 5.58
C CYS A 373 -25.12 17.61 6.63
N ARG A 374 -25.14 18.06 7.90
CA ARG A 374 -26.21 17.99 8.92
C ARG A 374 -27.05 16.70 9.15
N ASN A 375 -27.01 16.28 10.41
CA ASN A 375 -28.11 16.05 11.37
C ASN A 375 -28.52 14.61 11.79
N HIS A 376 -28.47 14.46 13.13
CA HIS A 376 -29.29 13.64 14.04
C HIS A 376 -28.96 12.16 14.33
N ALA A 377 -28.34 11.99 15.51
CA ALA A 377 -28.91 11.39 16.73
C ALA A 377 -28.88 9.86 16.95
N THR A 378 -28.18 9.49 18.04
CA THR A 378 -28.50 8.47 19.09
C THR A 378 -28.97 7.08 18.61
N THR A 379 -28.44 5.95 19.08
CA THR A 379 -28.46 5.52 20.49
C THR A 379 -27.75 4.15 20.65
N THR A 380 -27.15 3.95 21.83
CA THR A 380 -26.98 2.68 22.60
C THR A 380 -26.21 1.48 22.03
N ALA A 381 -25.13 1.18 22.76
CA ALA A 381 -24.42 -0.08 22.83
C ALA A 381 -25.26 -1.21 23.46
N THR A 382 -25.00 -2.44 23.02
CA THR A 382 -25.33 -3.67 23.75
C THR A 382 -24.14 -4.62 23.68
N GLU A 383 -23.64 -4.98 24.87
CA GLU A 383 -22.63 -6.00 25.13
C GLU A 383 -23.11 -7.39 24.65
N ALA A 384 -22.21 -8.16 24.04
CA ALA A 384 -22.40 -9.59 23.85
C ALA A 384 -21.10 -10.33 24.23
N VAL A 385 -21.22 -11.05 25.34
CA VAL A 385 -20.27 -12.01 25.89
C VAL A 385 -20.05 -13.17 24.92
N VAL A 386 -18.80 -13.51 24.59
CA VAL A 386 -18.48 -14.81 23.96
C VAL A 386 -17.22 -15.42 24.59
N ALA A 387 -17.37 -16.70 24.91
CA ALA A 387 -16.49 -17.57 25.67
C ALA A 387 -15.11 -17.82 25.04
N THR A 388 -14.10 -17.93 25.90
CA THR A 388 -12.75 -18.45 25.62
C THR A 388 -12.76 -19.96 25.33
N PRO A 389 -12.13 -20.44 24.24
CA PRO A 389 -11.74 -21.84 24.12
C PRO A 389 -10.35 -22.07 24.74
N ARG A 390 -10.23 -23.14 25.54
CA ARG A 390 -8.95 -23.63 26.09
C ARG A 390 -8.09 -24.20 24.95
N ILE A 391 -6.89 -23.66 24.76
CA ILE A 391 -5.88 -24.21 23.86
C ILE A 391 -5.03 -25.22 24.64
N SER A 392 -5.01 -26.47 24.18
CA SER A 392 -4.12 -27.53 24.66
C SER A 392 -2.73 -27.30 24.07
N THR A 393 -1.71 -27.34 24.91
CA THR A 393 -0.30 -27.26 24.55
C THR A 393 0.15 -28.54 23.84
N ALA A 394 0.55 -28.45 22.57
CA ALA A 394 1.37 -29.46 21.93
C ALA A 394 2.51 -28.76 21.19
N ALA A 395 3.73 -28.95 21.71
CA ALA A 395 4.98 -28.58 21.08
C ALA A 395 5.42 -29.67 20.09
N ASN A 396 6.21 -29.25 19.11
CA ASN A 396 6.98 -30.03 18.12
C ASN A 396 6.26 -30.40 16.82
N ASP A 397 6.28 -29.48 15.86
CA ASP A 397 6.30 -29.83 14.43
C ASP A 397 7.64 -29.41 13.81
N PRO A 398 8.26 -30.24 12.95
CA PRO A 398 9.55 -29.95 12.30
C PRO A 398 9.43 -28.85 11.22
N PRO A 399 10.53 -28.18 10.84
CA PRO A 399 10.50 -27.04 9.93
C PRO A 399 9.98 -27.44 8.55
N ALA A 400 8.95 -26.73 8.07
CA ALA A 400 8.44 -26.85 6.72
C ALA A 400 9.55 -26.58 5.69
N LYS A 401 9.65 -27.43 4.66
CA LYS A 401 10.57 -27.25 3.54
C LYS A 401 10.33 -25.88 2.88
N ALA A 402 11.40 -25.13 2.65
CA ALA A 402 11.36 -23.86 1.94
C ALA A 402 10.72 -24.02 0.55
N LEU A 403 9.76 -23.16 0.23
CA LEU A 403 9.14 -23.05 -1.09
C LEU A 403 10.19 -22.57 -2.13
N PRO A 404 10.04 -22.92 -3.42
CA PRO A 404 10.92 -22.42 -4.49
C PRO A 404 10.93 -20.89 -4.54
N GLU A 405 12.08 -20.31 -4.91
CA GLU A 405 12.28 -18.86 -5.01
C GLU A 405 11.27 -18.22 -5.98
N ASP A 406 10.46 -17.29 -5.48
CA ASP A 406 9.40 -16.60 -6.22
C ASP A 406 10.01 -15.62 -7.25
N LYS A 407 9.67 -15.79 -8.55
CA LYS A 407 10.18 -14.97 -9.66
C LYS A 407 9.11 -14.07 -10.31
N PHE A 408 7.96 -13.86 -9.67
CA PHE A 408 6.92 -12.98 -10.20
C PHE A 408 7.34 -11.51 -10.18
N PHE A 409 6.70 -10.67 -11.01
CA PHE A 409 6.92 -9.22 -10.99
C PHE A 409 6.18 -8.60 -9.81
N TRP A 410 6.86 -8.38 -8.69
CA TRP A 410 6.22 -7.80 -7.50
C TRP A 410 6.16 -6.27 -7.57
N THR A 411 4.95 -5.71 -7.58
CA THR A 411 4.67 -4.27 -7.50
C THR A 411 3.99 -3.90 -6.17
N TYR A 412 4.21 -2.67 -5.73
CA TYR A 412 3.64 -2.09 -4.50
C TYR A 412 2.97 -0.74 -4.77
N THR A 413 2.78 -0.39 -6.05
CA THR A 413 1.97 0.74 -6.49
C THR A 413 0.49 0.34 -6.50
N GLU A 414 -0.40 1.30 -6.29
CA GLU A 414 -1.85 1.09 -6.45
C GLU A 414 -2.17 0.56 -7.85
N GLU A 415 -3.26 -0.20 -7.98
CA GLU A 415 -3.75 -0.71 -9.25
C GLU A 415 -3.88 0.45 -10.27
N PRO A 416 -3.21 0.38 -11.43
CA PRO A 416 -3.12 1.50 -12.37
C PRO A 416 -4.49 1.97 -12.88
N HIS A 417 -5.47 1.07 -12.89
CA HIS A 417 -6.84 1.36 -13.33
C HIS A 417 -7.56 2.35 -12.43
N ARG A 418 -7.34 2.31 -11.11
CA ARG A 418 -8.00 3.25 -10.19
C ARG A 418 -7.52 4.67 -10.42
N THR A 419 -6.21 4.86 -10.52
CA THR A 419 -5.58 6.15 -10.78
C THR A 419 -5.99 6.69 -12.16
N ARG A 420 -5.96 5.84 -13.20
CA ARG A 420 -6.33 6.25 -14.56
C ARG A 420 -7.81 6.58 -14.68
N ARG A 421 -8.71 5.79 -14.07
CA ARG A 421 -10.15 6.10 -13.96
C ARG A 421 -10.39 7.48 -13.35
N GLN A 422 -9.73 7.80 -12.23
CA GLN A 422 -9.89 9.09 -11.57
C GLN A 422 -9.41 10.25 -12.46
N ALA A 423 -8.28 10.08 -13.14
CA ALA A 423 -7.74 11.07 -14.07
C ALA A 423 -8.69 11.30 -15.27
N ILE A 424 -9.22 10.21 -15.87
CA ILE A 424 -10.19 10.29 -16.97
C ILE A 424 -11.49 10.96 -16.51
N ILE A 425 -12.02 10.63 -15.33
CA ILE A 425 -13.23 11.29 -14.80
C ILE A 425 -12.99 12.79 -14.60
N LYS A 426 -11.78 13.18 -14.18
CA LYS A 426 -11.43 14.59 -13.96
C LYS A 426 -11.40 15.39 -15.27
N SER A 427 -10.86 14.83 -16.35
CA SER A 427 -10.75 15.50 -17.65
C SER A 427 -12.00 15.35 -18.53
N HIS A 428 -12.65 14.18 -18.49
CA HIS A 428 -13.74 13.77 -19.38
C HIS A 428 -14.94 13.25 -18.57
N ARG A 429 -15.63 14.15 -17.86
CA ARG A 429 -16.78 13.74 -17.02
C ARG A 429 -17.92 13.08 -17.80
N ASP A 430 -18.00 13.30 -19.11
CA ASP A 430 -19.00 12.73 -20.01
C ASP A 430 -18.86 11.21 -20.21
N VAL A 431 -17.70 10.61 -19.92
CA VAL A 431 -17.53 9.14 -19.93
C VAL A 431 -18.51 8.42 -19.02
N LEU A 432 -18.95 9.07 -17.92
CA LEU A 432 -19.92 8.50 -16.98
C LEU A 432 -21.29 8.28 -17.62
N GLN A 433 -21.61 9.00 -18.71
CA GLN A 433 -22.86 8.81 -19.46
C GLN A 433 -22.87 7.50 -20.26
N LEU A 434 -21.70 6.88 -20.47
CA LEU A 434 -21.61 5.58 -21.13
C LEU A 434 -21.99 4.43 -20.19
N CYS A 435 -21.99 4.66 -18.88
CA CYS A 435 -22.27 3.62 -17.89
C CYS A 435 -23.72 3.14 -17.91
N GLY A 436 -23.92 1.87 -17.54
CA GLY A 436 -25.23 1.27 -17.38
C GLY A 436 -25.50 0.11 -18.34
N PRO A 437 -26.72 -0.46 -18.32
CA PRO A 437 -26.99 -1.70 -19.00
C PRO A 437 -27.00 -1.56 -20.53
N GLU A 438 -26.72 -2.69 -21.17
CA GLU A 438 -26.79 -2.93 -22.61
C GLU A 438 -27.82 -4.02 -22.92
N PRO A 439 -29.04 -3.65 -23.31
CA PRO A 439 -30.11 -4.59 -23.61
C PRO A 439 -29.79 -5.55 -24.76
N LEU A 440 -28.84 -5.24 -25.65
CA LEU A 440 -28.46 -6.12 -26.74
C LEU A 440 -27.86 -7.46 -26.24
N THR A 441 -27.20 -7.44 -25.08
CA THR A 441 -26.49 -8.59 -24.50
C THR A 441 -27.38 -9.83 -24.38
N LYS A 442 -28.62 -9.67 -23.91
CA LYS A 442 -29.55 -10.82 -23.74
C LYS A 442 -29.98 -11.46 -25.06
N TYR A 443 -30.08 -10.68 -26.14
CA TYR A 443 -30.44 -11.20 -27.46
C TYR A 443 -29.29 -11.94 -28.10
N VAL A 444 -28.06 -11.44 -27.95
CA VAL A 444 -26.85 -12.14 -28.40
C VAL A 444 -26.69 -13.45 -27.64
N VAL A 445 -26.83 -13.45 -26.31
CA VAL A 445 -26.81 -14.68 -25.50
C VAL A 445 -27.84 -15.69 -25.99
N LEU A 446 -29.09 -15.26 -26.18
CA LEU A 446 -30.15 -16.14 -26.68
C LEU A 446 -29.81 -16.75 -28.04
N ALA A 447 -29.30 -15.93 -28.97
CA ALA A 447 -28.92 -16.40 -30.31
C ALA A 447 -27.77 -17.41 -30.26
N VAL A 448 -26.77 -17.18 -29.41
CA VAL A 448 -25.59 -18.05 -29.30
C VAL A 448 -25.91 -19.35 -28.57
N VAL A 449 -26.75 -19.32 -27.52
CA VAL A 449 -27.27 -20.53 -26.88
C VAL A 449 -28.11 -21.35 -27.87
N ALA A 450 -28.96 -20.70 -28.66
CA ALA A 450 -29.75 -21.37 -29.70
C ALA A 450 -28.86 -21.99 -30.78
N LEU A 451 -27.79 -21.31 -31.20
CA LEU A 451 -26.79 -21.84 -32.14
C LEU A 451 -26.14 -23.12 -31.59
N GLN A 452 -25.67 -23.06 -30.34
CA GLN A 452 -25.06 -24.21 -29.66
C GLN A 452 -26.01 -25.41 -29.58
N ILE A 453 -27.26 -25.20 -29.15
CA ILE A 453 -28.28 -26.26 -29.09
C ILE A 453 -28.56 -26.82 -30.49
N SER A 454 -28.63 -25.95 -31.51
CA SER A 454 -28.84 -26.38 -32.90
C SER A 454 -27.69 -27.27 -33.39
N CYS A 455 -26.43 -26.90 -33.12
CA CYS A 455 -25.27 -27.73 -33.44
C CYS A 455 -25.30 -29.07 -32.70
N ALA A 456 -25.66 -29.08 -31.41
CA ALA A 456 -25.79 -30.30 -30.62
C ALA A 456 -26.86 -31.24 -31.20
N VAL A 457 -28.00 -30.70 -31.65
CA VAL A 457 -29.05 -31.48 -32.33
C VAL A 457 -28.56 -32.05 -33.66
N LEU A 458 -27.83 -31.27 -34.45
CA LEU A 458 -27.29 -31.71 -35.74
C LEU A 458 -26.18 -32.77 -35.59
N LEU A 459 -25.44 -32.76 -34.49
CA LEU A 459 -24.33 -33.68 -34.23
C LEU A 459 -24.72 -34.90 -33.40
N LYS A 460 -25.97 -35.02 -32.96
CA LYS A 460 -26.41 -36.06 -32.01
C LYS A 460 -26.11 -37.50 -32.44
N ASP A 461 -26.13 -37.77 -33.74
CA ASP A 461 -25.87 -39.10 -34.32
C ASP A 461 -24.49 -39.20 -34.98
N THR A 462 -23.68 -38.15 -34.89
CA THR A 462 -22.35 -38.08 -35.50
C THR A 462 -21.30 -38.62 -34.54
N PRO A 463 -20.39 -39.53 -34.97
CA PRO A 463 -19.33 -40.05 -34.10
C PRO A 463 -18.40 -38.93 -33.59
N ILE A 464 -18.11 -38.93 -32.28
CA ILE A 464 -17.33 -37.88 -31.60
C ILE A 464 -15.92 -37.72 -32.20
N VAL A 465 -15.28 -38.83 -32.59
CA VAL A 465 -13.93 -38.86 -33.17
C VAL A 465 -13.88 -38.44 -34.64
N SER A 466 -15.03 -38.15 -35.26
CA SER A 466 -15.09 -37.78 -36.66
C SER A 466 -14.66 -36.32 -36.89
N TRP A 467 -14.06 -36.06 -38.06
CA TRP A 467 -13.67 -34.71 -38.46
C TRP A 467 -14.84 -33.72 -38.48
N PRO A 468 -16.03 -34.03 -39.01
CA PRO A 468 -17.17 -33.11 -38.95
C PRO A 468 -17.53 -32.72 -37.51
N PHE A 469 -17.58 -33.68 -36.59
CA PHE A 469 -17.86 -33.41 -35.18
C PHE A 469 -16.81 -32.49 -34.57
N PHE A 470 -15.53 -32.85 -34.72
CA PHE A 470 -14.42 -32.09 -34.16
C PHE A 470 -14.31 -30.68 -34.75
N LEU A 471 -14.44 -30.52 -36.08
CA LEU A 471 -14.36 -29.22 -36.73
C LEU A 471 -15.55 -28.32 -36.38
N THR A 472 -16.77 -28.87 -36.25
CA THR A 472 -17.91 -28.11 -35.77
C THR A 472 -17.72 -27.71 -34.30
N ALA A 473 -17.23 -28.60 -33.44
CA ALA A 473 -16.92 -28.29 -32.04
C ALA A 473 -15.82 -27.23 -31.92
N TYR A 474 -14.79 -27.27 -32.75
CA TYR A 474 -13.68 -26.31 -32.71
C TYR A 474 -14.04 -24.95 -33.33
N ILE A 475 -14.60 -24.93 -34.54
CA ILE A 475 -14.80 -23.67 -35.27
C ILE A 475 -16.06 -22.94 -34.78
N VAL A 476 -17.18 -23.65 -34.70
CA VAL A 476 -18.46 -23.06 -34.28
C VAL A 476 -18.60 -23.13 -32.77
N GLY A 477 -18.42 -24.33 -32.20
CA GLY A 477 -18.62 -24.59 -30.78
C GLY A 477 -17.70 -23.76 -29.89
N ALA A 478 -16.39 -23.82 -30.13
CA ALA A 478 -15.41 -23.14 -29.31
C ALA A 478 -15.54 -21.61 -29.42
N THR A 479 -15.79 -21.09 -30.62
CA THR A 479 -16.05 -19.66 -30.84
C THR A 479 -17.30 -19.19 -30.09
N ALA A 480 -18.40 -19.96 -30.18
CA ALA A 480 -19.63 -19.63 -29.48
C ALA A 480 -19.48 -19.78 -27.95
N ASN A 481 -18.71 -20.73 -27.44
CA ASN A 481 -18.44 -20.84 -26.01
C ASN A 481 -17.50 -19.73 -25.52
N GLN A 482 -16.54 -19.27 -26.34
CA GLN A 482 -15.78 -18.04 -26.04
C GLN A 482 -16.69 -16.83 -25.93
N ASN A 483 -17.66 -16.70 -26.84
CA ASN A 483 -18.66 -15.66 -26.75
C ASN A 483 -19.48 -15.77 -25.44
N LEU A 484 -19.97 -16.96 -25.07
CA LEU A 484 -20.75 -17.17 -23.85
C LEU A 484 -19.93 -16.95 -22.57
N PHE A 485 -18.65 -17.33 -22.54
CA PHE A 485 -17.75 -17.03 -21.43
C PHE A 485 -17.66 -15.53 -21.19
N LEU A 486 -17.49 -14.76 -22.27
CA LEU A 486 -17.39 -13.31 -22.19
C LEU A 486 -18.74 -12.61 -21.99
N ALA A 487 -19.84 -13.26 -22.40
CA ALA A 487 -21.17 -12.82 -22.01
C ALA A 487 -21.37 -12.95 -20.50
N ILE A 488 -20.99 -14.08 -19.90
CA ILE A 488 -21.06 -14.30 -18.44
C ILE A 488 -20.16 -13.30 -17.70
N HIS A 489 -19.00 -12.98 -18.26
CA HIS A 489 -18.14 -11.89 -17.82
C HIS A 489 -18.86 -10.53 -17.78
N GLU A 490 -19.46 -10.10 -18.88
CA GLU A 490 -20.25 -8.85 -18.95
C GLU A 490 -21.44 -8.85 -17.96
N ILE A 491 -22.17 -9.96 -17.90
CA ILE A 491 -23.35 -10.11 -17.04
C ILE A 491 -22.98 -10.07 -15.54
N SER A 492 -21.76 -10.48 -15.19
CA SER A 492 -21.26 -10.44 -13.80
C SER A 492 -21.18 -9.01 -13.25
N HIS A 493 -20.95 -8.04 -14.12
CA HIS A 493 -20.97 -6.60 -13.82
C HIS A 493 -22.36 -5.97 -13.81
N ASN A 494 -23.43 -6.78 -13.95
CA ASN A 494 -24.82 -6.34 -14.06
C ASN A 494 -25.11 -5.48 -15.30
N LEU A 495 -24.41 -5.73 -16.40
CA LEU A 495 -24.54 -4.93 -17.61
C LEU A 495 -25.67 -5.40 -18.55
N ALA A 496 -26.35 -6.52 -18.30
CA ALA A 496 -27.49 -6.92 -19.15
C ALA A 496 -28.82 -6.33 -18.67
N PHE A 497 -29.00 -6.19 -17.35
CA PHE A 497 -30.22 -5.65 -16.73
C PHE A 497 -29.88 -4.72 -15.56
N ARG A 498 -30.75 -3.75 -15.27
CA ARG A 498 -30.63 -2.93 -14.04
C ARG A 498 -30.83 -3.76 -12.77
N THR A 499 -31.72 -4.76 -12.82
CA THR A 499 -32.03 -5.61 -11.66
C THR A 499 -31.01 -6.74 -11.54
N PRO A 500 -30.28 -6.87 -10.41
CA PRO A 500 -29.22 -7.86 -10.24
C PRO A 500 -29.66 -9.32 -10.49
N ILE A 501 -30.80 -9.74 -9.94
CA ILE A 501 -31.25 -11.14 -10.07
C ILE A 501 -31.49 -11.57 -11.51
N TYR A 502 -31.93 -10.67 -12.40
CA TYR A 502 -32.12 -10.98 -13.82
C TYR A 502 -30.80 -11.23 -14.55
N ASN A 503 -29.72 -10.56 -14.13
CA ASN A 503 -28.39 -10.87 -14.62
C ASN A 503 -27.96 -12.26 -14.16
N ARG A 504 -28.23 -12.65 -12.91
CA ARG A 504 -27.90 -14.01 -12.42
C ARG A 504 -28.62 -15.11 -13.18
N LEU A 505 -29.92 -14.92 -13.42
CA LEU A 505 -30.71 -15.88 -14.20
C LEU A 505 -30.24 -15.96 -15.66
N LEU A 506 -29.89 -14.83 -16.28
CA LEU A 506 -29.32 -14.82 -17.63
C LEU A 506 -27.93 -15.47 -17.67
N ALA A 507 -27.09 -15.28 -16.66
CA ALA A 507 -25.79 -15.94 -16.58
C ALA A 507 -25.92 -17.47 -16.48
N ILE A 508 -26.86 -17.97 -15.67
CA ILE A 508 -27.18 -19.40 -15.58
C ILE A 508 -27.68 -19.92 -16.93
N PHE A 509 -28.50 -19.15 -17.64
CA PHE A 509 -28.96 -19.52 -18.99
C PHE A 509 -27.82 -19.54 -20.02
N ALA A 510 -26.94 -18.54 -20.00
CA ALA A 510 -25.74 -18.48 -20.85
C ALA A 510 -24.78 -19.66 -20.56
N ASN A 511 -24.80 -20.18 -19.33
CA ASN A 511 -23.97 -21.31 -18.91
C ASN A 511 -24.44 -22.66 -19.49
N LEU A 512 -25.68 -22.80 -19.96
CA LEU A 512 -26.23 -24.12 -20.34
C LEU A 512 -25.35 -24.88 -21.36
N PRO A 513 -24.89 -24.27 -22.47
CA PRO A 513 -24.06 -24.95 -23.45
C PRO A 513 -22.59 -25.15 -23.04
N ILE A 514 -22.21 -24.69 -21.84
CA ILE A 514 -20.87 -24.92 -21.29
C ILE A 514 -20.75 -26.35 -20.75
N GLY A 515 -21.86 -26.94 -20.29
CA GLY A 515 -21.94 -28.31 -19.77
C GLY A 515 -21.45 -28.50 -18.34
N ILE A 516 -20.98 -27.44 -17.67
CA ILE A 516 -20.52 -27.46 -16.27
C ILE A 516 -20.98 -26.16 -15.58
N PRO A 517 -21.52 -26.21 -14.35
CA PRO A 517 -22.04 -25.01 -13.69
C PRO A 517 -20.90 -24.16 -13.11
N TYR A 518 -20.55 -23.06 -13.77
CA TYR A 518 -19.47 -22.17 -13.31
C TYR A 518 -19.87 -20.71 -13.16
N SER A 519 -20.92 -20.25 -13.85
CA SER A 519 -21.30 -18.83 -13.93
C SER A 519 -21.51 -18.13 -12.58
N ALA A 520 -22.10 -18.82 -11.59
CA ALA A 520 -22.32 -18.27 -10.26
C ALA A 520 -21.01 -18.01 -9.50
N GLY A 521 -20.10 -18.99 -9.50
CA GLY A 521 -18.80 -18.87 -8.82
C GLY A 521 -17.89 -17.89 -9.55
N PHE A 522 -17.87 -17.93 -10.89
CA PHE A 522 -17.08 -17.04 -11.74
C PHE A 522 -17.26 -15.59 -11.35
N ARG A 523 -18.51 -15.13 -11.16
CA ARG A 523 -18.78 -13.75 -10.80
C ARG A 523 -18.00 -13.29 -9.56
N GLN A 524 -18.01 -14.09 -8.50
CA GLN A 524 -17.41 -13.67 -7.24
C GLN A 524 -15.88 -13.59 -7.36
N TYR A 525 -15.26 -14.58 -8.02
CA TYR A 525 -13.83 -14.54 -8.33
C TYR A 525 -13.47 -13.36 -9.24
N HIS A 526 -14.24 -13.15 -10.29
CA HIS A 526 -14.03 -12.08 -11.27
C HIS A 526 -14.13 -10.67 -10.64
N LEU A 527 -15.13 -10.44 -9.79
CA LEU A 527 -15.22 -9.17 -9.06
C LEU A 527 -14.12 -8.99 -8.01
N THR A 528 -13.57 -10.10 -7.48
CA THR A 528 -12.41 -10.06 -6.60
C THR A 528 -11.17 -9.64 -7.39
N HIS A 529 -10.99 -10.23 -8.57
CA HIS A 529 -9.93 -9.90 -9.51
C HIS A 529 -9.93 -8.40 -9.87
N HIS A 530 -11.07 -7.82 -10.25
CA HIS A 530 -11.17 -6.37 -10.51
C HIS A 530 -10.93 -5.47 -9.29
N LYS A 531 -11.10 -5.97 -8.06
CA LYS A 531 -10.94 -5.19 -6.82
C LYS A 531 -9.58 -5.38 -6.16
N SER A 532 -8.89 -6.44 -6.53
CA SER A 532 -7.68 -6.95 -5.87
C SER A 532 -6.70 -7.44 -6.93
N LEU A 533 -6.61 -6.75 -8.06
CA LEU A 533 -5.85 -7.18 -9.24
C LEU A 533 -4.39 -7.43 -8.87
N GLY A 534 -3.93 -8.66 -9.10
CA GLY A 534 -2.58 -9.08 -8.79
C GLY A 534 -2.29 -9.26 -7.30
N VAL A 535 -3.25 -9.14 -6.38
CA VAL A 535 -3.00 -9.34 -4.93
C VAL A 535 -2.84 -10.82 -4.63
N ASP A 536 -1.69 -11.20 -4.09
CA ASP A 536 -1.34 -12.59 -3.79
C ASP A 536 -2.30 -13.17 -2.74
N GLY A 537 -2.79 -14.39 -2.99
CA GLY A 537 -3.77 -15.06 -2.13
C GLY A 537 -5.23 -14.60 -2.31
N LEU A 538 -5.51 -13.52 -3.04
CA LEU A 538 -6.87 -13.04 -3.33
C LEU A 538 -7.23 -13.13 -4.82
N ASP A 539 -6.30 -12.75 -5.71
CA ASP A 539 -6.49 -12.85 -7.14
C ASP A 539 -6.19 -14.29 -7.61
N THR A 540 -7.27 -15.06 -7.83
CA THR A 540 -7.18 -16.46 -8.23
C THR A 540 -6.71 -16.66 -9.68
N ASP A 541 -6.61 -15.59 -10.46
CA ASP A 541 -6.13 -15.66 -11.85
C ASP A 541 -4.61 -15.74 -11.91
N LEU A 542 -3.90 -15.47 -10.80
CA LEU A 542 -2.45 -15.61 -10.70
C LEU A 542 -2.04 -17.09 -10.62
N PRO A 543 -1.09 -17.55 -11.44
CA PRO A 543 -0.48 -18.86 -11.25
C PRO A 543 0.31 -18.89 -9.92
N THR A 544 0.31 -20.05 -9.29
CA THR A 544 1.13 -20.34 -8.11
C THR A 544 2.59 -20.52 -8.51
N ALA A 545 3.52 -20.30 -7.57
CA ALA A 545 4.93 -20.58 -7.79
C ALA A 545 5.17 -22.06 -8.14
N PHE A 546 4.34 -22.96 -7.60
CA PHE A 546 4.37 -24.38 -7.95
C PHE A 546 4.04 -24.59 -9.44
N GLU A 547 2.91 -24.07 -9.93
CA GLU A 547 2.57 -24.16 -11.36
C GLU A 547 3.68 -23.57 -12.25
N ALA A 548 4.23 -22.42 -11.86
CA ALA A 548 5.26 -21.74 -12.64
C ALA A 548 6.57 -22.54 -12.73
N VAL A 549 7.02 -23.21 -11.65
CA VAL A 549 8.22 -24.05 -11.70
C VAL A 549 8.09 -25.21 -12.71
N PHE A 550 6.92 -25.86 -12.79
CA PHE A 550 6.72 -27.04 -13.63
C PHE A 550 6.32 -26.71 -15.07
N LEU A 551 5.61 -25.59 -15.27
CA LEU A 551 5.02 -25.25 -16.56
C LEU A 551 5.86 -24.26 -17.36
N ASP A 552 6.91 -23.66 -16.80
CA ASP A 552 7.74 -22.65 -17.48
C ASP A 552 8.79 -23.25 -18.45
N SER A 553 8.31 -24.05 -19.40
CA SER A 553 9.07 -24.58 -20.54
C SER A 553 8.20 -24.53 -21.80
N VAL A 554 8.75 -24.70 -22.99
CA VAL A 554 7.92 -24.72 -24.22
C VAL A 554 6.80 -25.77 -24.14
N ALA A 555 7.13 -26.98 -23.69
CA ALA A 555 6.15 -28.05 -23.51
C ALA A 555 5.15 -27.75 -22.37
N GLY A 556 5.64 -27.22 -21.25
CA GLY A 556 4.81 -26.84 -20.10
C GLY A 556 3.84 -25.70 -20.43
N LYS A 557 4.27 -24.69 -21.18
CA LYS A 557 3.45 -23.55 -21.61
C LYS A 557 2.44 -23.97 -22.67
N ALA A 558 2.81 -24.86 -23.59
CA ALA A 558 1.86 -25.46 -24.53
C ALA A 558 0.80 -26.30 -23.79
N PHE A 559 1.20 -27.07 -22.77
CA PHE A 559 0.27 -27.79 -21.90
C PHE A 559 -0.65 -26.82 -21.16
N PHE A 560 -0.10 -25.77 -20.53
CA PHE A 560 -0.89 -24.74 -19.85
C PHE A 560 -1.91 -24.10 -20.80
N ALA A 561 -1.49 -23.64 -21.99
CA ALA A 561 -2.38 -23.01 -22.96
C ALA A 561 -3.45 -23.97 -23.52
N THR A 562 -3.18 -25.28 -23.54
CA THR A 562 -4.16 -26.30 -23.94
C THR A 562 -5.16 -26.61 -22.83
N PHE A 563 -4.74 -26.56 -21.56
CA PHE A 563 -5.56 -26.95 -20.41
C PHE A 563 -5.92 -25.78 -19.48
N GLN A 564 -5.80 -24.53 -19.95
CA GLN A 564 -5.91 -23.33 -19.10
C GLN A 564 -7.22 -23.27 -18.32
N LEU A 565 -8.36 -23.67 -18.91
CA LEU A 565 -9.65 -23.69 -18.19
C LEU A 565 -9.62 -24.59 -16.95
N LEU A 566 -8.85 -25.68 -16.97
CA LEU A 566 -8.70 -26.54 -15.79
C LEU A 566 -7.98 -25.79 -14.68
N PHE A 567 -6.94 -25.03 -15.02
CA PHE A 567 -6.23 -24.21 -14.04
C PHE A 567 -7.14 -23.11 -13.46
N TYR A 568 -7.88 -22.38 -14.31
CA TYR A 568 -8.85 -21.37 -13.85
C TYR A 568 -10.02 -21.96 -13.05
N ALA A 569 -10.43 -23.20 -13.33
CA ALA A 569 -11.50 -23.85 -12.57
C ALA A 569 -11.03 -24.44 -11.23
N ILE A 570 -9.81 -24.98 -11.18
CA ILE A 570 -9.31 -25.74 -10.04
C ILE A 570 -8.54 -24.85 -9.06
N ARG A 571 -7.70 -23.93 -9.56
CA ARG A 571 -6.83 -23.08 -8.73
C ARG A 571 -7.59 -22.27 -7.68
N PRO A 572 -8.76 -21.66 -7.96
CA PRO A 572 -9.52 -20.92 -6.95
C PRO A 572 -9.83 -21.76 -5.71
N MET A 573 -10.07 -23.07 -5.87
CA MET A 573 -10.38 -23.99 -4.77
C MET A 573 -9.24 -24.16 -3.77
N PHE A 574 -8.00 -23.79 -4.14
CA PHE A 574 -6.81 -23.89 -3.29
C PHE A 574 -6.31 -22.53 -2.80
N ILE A 575 -6.57 -21.45 -3.53
CA ILE A 575 -6.08 -20.10 -3.19
C ILE A 575 -7.08 -19.36 -2.29
N PHE A 576 -8.30 -19.18 -2.76
CA PHE A 576 -9.29 -18.34 -2.08
C PHE A 576 -10.67 -18.99 -2.19
N LYS A 577 -11.21 -19.49 -1.08
CA LYS A 577 -12.50 -20.21 -1.09
C LYS A 577 -13.65 -19.26 -0.78
N ILE A 578 -14.59 -19.17 -1.70
CA ILE A 578 -15.79 -18.32 -1.54
C ILE A 578 -16.97 -19.17 -1.02
N PRO A 579 -17.77 -18.68 -0.05
CA PRO A 579 -18.91 -19.42 0.48
C PRO A 579 -20.00 -19.65 -0.57
N PHE A 580 -20.56 -20.86 -0.56
CA PHE A 580 -21.69 -21.24 -1.43
C PHE A 580 -22.98 -20.59 -0.94
N GLY A 581 -23.67 -19.92 -1.86
CA GLY A 581 -25.00 -19.32 -1.65
C GLY A 581 -26.11 -19.99 -2.47
N PRO A 582 -27.39 -19.62 -2.27
CA PRO A 582 -28.53 -20.18 -2.98
C PRO A 582 -28.40 -20.16 -4.50
N ILE A 583 -27.80 -19.10 -5.05
CA ILE A 583 -27.61 -18.97 -6.50
C ILE A 583 -26.64 -20.02 -7.08
N HIS A 584 -25.69 -20.51 -6.28
CA HIS A 584 -24.76 -21.57 -6.68
C HIS A 584 -25.49 -22.90 -6.78
N PHE A 585 -26.31 -23.22 -5.79
CA PHE A 585 -27.16 -24.41 -5.81
C PHE A 585 -28.16 -24.37 -6.97
N LEU A 586 -28.72 -23.19 -7.25
CA LEU A 586 -29.59 -23.00 -8.42
C LEU A 586 -28.82 -23.25 -9.74
N ASN A 587 -27.63 -22.67 -9.91
CA ASN A 587 -26.82 -22.90 -11.12
C ASN A 587 -26.50 -24.39 -11.30
N ILE A 588 -26.10 -25.08 -10.24
CA ILE A 588 -25.82 -26.53 -10.27
C ILE A 588 -27.07 -27.31 -10.64
N ALA A 589 -28.20 -27.04 -9.97
CA ALA A 589 -29.45 -27.75 -10.21
C ALA A 589 -29.93 -27.56 -11.66
N VAL A 590 -29.93 -26.31 -12.17
CA VAL A 590 -30.31 -26.02 -13.55
C VAL A 590 -29.38 -26.71 -14.55
N GLN A 591 -28.06 -26.67 -14.34
CA GLN A 591 -27.12 -27.32 -15.25
C GLN A 591 -27.31 -28.85 -15.27
N VAL A 592 -27.40 -29.49 -14.10
CA VAL A 592 -27.62 -30.95 -14.00
C VAL A 592 -28.93 -31.36 -14.66
N VAL A 593 -30.01 -30.60 -14.45
CA VAL A 593 -31.31 -30.87 -15.09
C VAL A 593 -31.21 -30.70 -16.60
N PHE A 594 -30.57 -29.63 -17.08
CA PHE A 594 -30.37 -29.40 -18.51
C PHE A 594 -29.54 -30.52 -19.16
N ASP A 595 -28.41 -30.90 -18.56
CA ASP A 595 -27.55 -31.96 -19.08
C ASP A 595 -28.27 -33.31 -19.10
N ALA A 596 -29.07 -33.60 -18.06
CA ALA A 596 -29.92 -34.79 -18.02
C ALA A 596 -30.97 -34.79 -19.14
N ILE A 597 -31.60 -33.65 -19.42
CA ILE A 597 -32.54 -33.48 -20.55
C ILE A 597 -31.81 -33.70 -21.88
N VAL A 598 -30.62 -33.10 -22.06
CA VAL A 598 -29.82 -33.26 -23.28
C VAL A 598 -29.46 -34.72 -23.49
N ILE A 599 -28.95 -35.42 -22.48
CA ILE A 599 -28.63 -36.85 -22.59
C ILE A 599 -29.89 -37.66 -22.91
N ARG A 600 -31.01 -37.36 -22.26
CA ARG A 600 -32.27 -38.12 -22.40
C ARG A 600 -32.91 -37.99 -23.78
N TYR A 601 -32.79 -36.84 -24.43
CA TYR A 601 -33.49 -36.55 -25.69
C TYR A 601 -32.57 -36.42 -26.91
N LEU A 602 -31.31 -36.03 -26.71
CA LEU A 602 -30.30 -35.85 -27.77
C LEU A 602 -29.11 -36.82 -27.64
N GLY A 603 -29.00 -37.58 -26.54
CA GLY A 603 -27.95 -38.58 -26.37
C GLY A 603 -26.60 -38.02 -25.91
N GLY A 604 -25.67 -38.92 -25.61
CA GLY A 604 -24.35 -38.57 -25.06
C GLY A 604 -23.44 -37.78 -26.01
N HIS A 605 -23.62 -37.91 -27.32
CA HIS A 605 -22.86 -37.13 -28.30
C HIS A 605 -23.16 -35.63 -28.21
N ALA A 606 -24.41 -35.25 -27.96
CA ALA A 606 -24.80 -33.85 -27.80
C ALA A 606 -24.16 -33.21 -26.56
N LEU A 607 -24.14 -33.92 -25.42
CA LEU A 607 -23.41 -33.45 -24.23
C LEU A 607 -21.89 -33.41 -24.48
N SER A 608 -21.34 -34.42 -25.18
CA SER A 608 -19.93 -34.44 -25.55
C SER A 608 -19.54 -33.25 -26.43
N TYR A 609 -20.43 -32.79 -27.30
CA TYR A 609 -20.22 -31.58 -28.09
C TYR A 609 -20.10 -30.33 -27.21
N PHE A 610 -20.96 -30.15 -26.21
CA PHE A 610 -20.86 -29.01 -25.28
C PHE A 610 -19.55 -29.04 -24.49
N ILE A 611 -19.21 -30.19 -23.89
CA ILE A 611 -17.98 -30.33 -23.10
C ILE A 611 -16.74 -30.13 -23.97
N LEU A 612 -16.70 -30.71 -25.17
CA LEU A 612 -15.58 -30.55 -26.11
C LEU A 612 -15.48 -29.10 -26.60
N SER A 613 -16.60 -28.45 -26.90
CA SER A 613 -16.62 -27.05 -27.31
C SER A 613 -16.09 -26.14 -26.21
N SER A 614 -16.47 -26.37 -24.95
CA SER A 614 -15.93 -25.65 -23.79
C SER A 614 -14.43 -25.87 -23.60
N PHE A 615 -13.98 -27.13 -23.68
CA PHE A 615 -12.56 -27.45 -23.59
C PHE A 615 -11.76 -26.73 -24.66
N LEU A 616 -12.17 -26.86 -25.92
CA LEU A 616 -11.51 -26.24 -27.07
C LEU A 616 -11.58 -24.71 -27.02
N ALA A 617 -12.68 -24.14 -26.52
CA ALA A 617 -12.84 -22.70 -26.35
C ALA A 617 -11.69 -22.12 -25.55
N GLY A 618 -11.39 -22.68 -24.39
CA GLY A 618 -10.22 -22.28 -23.62
C GLY A 618 -8.99 -23.15 -23.86
N SER A 619 -8.77 -23.67 -25.06
CA SER A 619 -7.50 -24.30 -25.45
C SER A 619 -6.72 -23.37 -26.39
N LEU A 620 -5.97 -23.92 -27.35
CA LEU A 620 -5.27 -23.18 -28.42
C LEU A 620 -6.21 -22.59 -29.49
N HIS A 621 -7.31 -21.97 -29.06
CA HIS A 621 -8.25 -21.29 -29.94
C HIS A 621 -7.86 -19.81 -30.13
N PRO A 622 -8.00 -19.21 -31.32
CA PRO A 622 -7.61 -17.81 -31.59
C PRO A 622 -8.13 -16.79 -30.59
N CYS A 623 -9.39 -16.92 -30.15
CA CYS A 623 -9.98 -16.01 -29.17
C CYS A 623 -9.51 -16.29 -27.74
N ALA A 624 -8.98 -17.48 -27.44
CA ALA A 624 -8.55 -17.86 -26.10
C ALA A 624 -7.28 -17.16 -25.63
N ALA A 625 -6.64 -16.38 -26.51
CA ALA A 625 -5.48 -15.60 -26.13
C ALA A 625 -5.80 -14.54 -25.09
N HIS A 626 -7.07 -14.13 -24.94
CA HIS A 626 -7.49 -13.11 -23.97
C HIS A 626 -7.04 -13.46 -22.54
N PHE A 627 -7.18 -14.74 -22.14
CA PHE A 627 -6.70 -15.30 -20.87
C PHE A 627 -5.19 -15.13 -20.60
N ILE A 628 -4.40 -14.87 -21.65
CA ILE A 628 -2.95 -14.64 -21.57
C ILE A 628 -2.65 -13.16 -21.82
N SER A 629 -3.16 -12.61 -22.93
CA SER A 629 -2.87 -11.27 -23.41
C SER A 629 -3.22 -10.20 -22.39
N GLU A 630 -4.29 -10.43 -21.63
CA GLU A 630 -4.84 -9.42 -20.75
C GLU A 630 -3.97 -9.14 -19.53
N HIS A 631 -3.23 -10.13 -19.00
CA HIS A 631 -2.57 -10.02 -17.69
C HIS A 631 -1.12 -10.53 -17.63
N TYR A 632 -0.63 -11.24 -18.65
CA TYR A 632 0.79 -11.60 -18.72
C TYR A 632 1.61 -10.46 -19.29
N VAL A 633 2.77 -10.19 -18.67
CA VAL A 633 3.70 -9.15 -19.09
C VAL A 633 4.57 -9.66 -20.23
N PHE A 634 4.49 -8.99 -21.38
CA PHE A 634 5.35 -9.27 -22.52
C PHE A 634 6.48 -8.22 -22.57
N GLU A 635 7.71 -8.60 -22.19
CA GLU A 635 8.88 -7.70 -22.08
C GLU A 635 9.18 -6.91 -23.38
N ARG A 636 8.72 -7.42 -24.54
CA ARG A 636 8.92 -6.82 -25.88
C ARG A 636 7.77 -5.93 -26.37
N SER A 637 6.66 -5.79 -25.65
CA SER A 637 5.57 -4.89 -26.05
C SER A 637 5.90 -3.43 -25.70
N GLN A 638 6.79 -2.85 -26.51
CA GLN A 638 6.81 -1.49 -27.03
C GLN A 638 6.73 -0.30 -26.06
N VAL A 639 7.89 0.08 -25.52
CA VAL A 639 8.26 1.51 -25.43
C VAL A 639 9.40 1.75 -26.44
N LYS A 640 9.10 2.41 -27.57
CA LYS A 640 10.13 2.76 -28.57
C LYS A 640 11.14 3.75 -27.94
N GLY A 641 12.41 3.36 -27.86
CA GLY A 641 13.50 4.23 -27.41
C GLY A 641 13.84 4.16 -25.91
N ALA A 642 13.19 3.28 -25.16
CA ALA A 642 13.52 3.02 -23.76
C ALA A 642 14.79 2.15 -23.62
N LYS A 643 15.92 2.75 -23.24
CA LYS A 643 16.94 2.02 -22.48
C LYS A 643 16.37 1.87 -21.07
N MET A 644 15.62 0.79 -20.82
CA MET A 644 14.99 0.43 -19.52
C MET A 644 14.83 1.63 -18.55
N PRO A 645 13.76 2.44 -18.68
CA PRO A 645 13.53 3.54 -17.77
C PRO A 645 13.07 2.90 -16.46
N ARG A 646 13.82 3.11 -15.38
CA ARG A 646 13.43 2.71 -14.02
C ARG A 646 12.18 3.48 -13.50
N ASP A 647 11.53 4.24 -14.37
CA ASP A 647 10.43 5.19 -14.10
C ASP A 647 9.17 4.93 -14.95
N VAL A 648 9.07 3.80 -15.68
CA VAL A 648 7.82 3.41 -16.35
C VAL A 648 7.19 2.23 -15.58
N PRO A 649 5.95 2.35 -15.07
CA PRO A 649 5.27 1.25 -14.42
C PRO A 649 5.13 0.08 -15.40
N ILE A 650 5.45 -1.13 -14.93
CA ILE A 650 5.30 -2.35 -15.73
C ILE A 650 3.81 -2.44 -16.10
N PRO A 651 3.45 -2.47 -17.40
CA PRO A 651 2.06 -2.61 -17.81
C PRO A 651 1.52 -3.95 -17.31
N GLU A 652 0.49 -3.90 -16.49
CA GLU A 652 -0.08 -5.07 -15.80
C GLU A 652 -1.29 -5.63 -16.56
N THR A 653 -1.85 -4.80 -17.44
CA THR A 653 -2.98 -5.11 -18.30
C THR A 653 -2.75 -4.60 -19.72
N PHE A 654 -3.13 -5.41 -20.71
CA PHE A 654 -2.96 -5.06 -22.12
C PHE A 654 -4.29 -5.14 -22.86
N SER A 655 -4.50 -4.16 -23.73
CA SER A 655 -5.65 -4.17 -24.66
C SER A 655 -5.28 -4.90 -25.97
N TYR A 656 -6.29 -5.20 -26.76
CA TYR A 656 -6.26 -5.70 -28.13
C TYR A 656 -7.42 -5.05 -28.89
N TYR A 657 -7.13 -4.35 -29.98
CA TYR A 657 -8.14 -3.64 -30.78
C TYR A 657 -8.43 -4.32 -32.13
N GLY A 658 -8.07 -5.60 -32.27
CA GLY A 658 -8.20 -6.31 -33.53
C GLY A 658 -9.60 -6.91 -33.78
N PRO A 659 -9.81 -7.52 -34.95
CA PRO A 659 -11.15 -7.89 -35.44
C PRO A 659 -11.85 -8.97 -34.62
N LEU A 660 -11.11 -9.81 -33.87
CA LEU A 660 -11.70 -10.88 -33.06
C LEU A 660 -12.58 -10.35 -31.90
N ASN A 661 -12.49 -9.07 -31.56
CA ASN A 661 -13.36 -8.40 -30.58
C ASN A 661 -14.85 -8.53 -30.92
N VAL A 662 -15.20 -8.60 -32.21
CA VAL A 662 -16.59 -8.75 -32.65
C VAL A 662 -17.25 -10.04 -32.14
N LEU A 663 -16.44 -11.07 -31.87
CA LEU A 663 -16.89 -12.37 -31.38
C LEU A 663 -16.91 -12.43 -29.85
N THR A 664 -16.31 -11.45 -29.18
CA THR A 664 -15.86 -11.53 -27.79
C THR A 664 -16.26 -10.31 -26.97
N TYR A 665 -17.42 -9.72 -27.28
CA TYR A 665 -17.97 -8.58 -26.54
C TYR A 665 -16.94 -7.46 -26.33
N ASN A 666 -16.13 -7.16 -27.34
CA ASN A 666 -15.08 -6.13 -27.27
C ASN A 666 -14.16 -6.21 -26.03
N VAL A 667 -14.00 -7.39 -25.41
CA VAL A 667 -13.19 -7.55 -24.18
C VAL A 667 -11.75 -7.10 -24.38
N GLY A 668 -11.24 -7.17 -25.61
CA GLY A 668 -9.93 -6.65 -25.94
C GLY A 668 -9.74 -5.16 -25.62
N TYR A 669 -10.79 -4.36 -25.46
CA TYR A 669 -10.70 -3.06 -24.78
C TYR A 669 -10.55 -3.25 -23.26
N HIS A 670 -9.51 -3.98 -22.86
CA HIS A 670 -9.38 -4.55 -21.52
C HIS A 670 -8.98 -3.49 -20.49
N ASN A 671 -8.07 -2.59 -20.86
CA ASN A 671 -7.72 -1.45 -20.01
C ASN A 671 -8.92 -0.56 -19.74
N GLU A 672 -9.72 -0.31 -20.77
CA GLU A 672 -10.95 0.49 -20.71
C GLU A 672 -11.99 -0.18 -19.82
N HIS A 673 -12.13 -1.49 -19.94
CA HIS A 673 -13.02 -2.31 -19.13
C HIS A 673 -12.61 -2.29 -17.65
N HIS A 674 -11.34 -2.51 -17.32
CA HIS A 674 -10.87 -2.42 -15.93
C HIS A 674 -10.97 -0.99 -15.37
N ASP A 675 -10.73 0.02 -16.20
CA ASP A 675 -10.91 1.42 -15.82
C ASP A 675 -12.38 1.76 -15.60
N PHE A 676 -13.31 1.20 -16.36
CA PHE A 676 -14.74 1.48 -16.20
C PHE A 676 -15.60 0.21 -16.37
N PRO A 677 -15.65 -0.70 -15.38
CA PRO A 677 -16.39 -1.97 -15.48
C PRO A 677 -17.92 -1.79 -15.58
N ALA A 678 -18.40 -0.57 -15.37
CA ALA A 678 -19.81 -0.21 -15.53
C ALA A 678 -20.16 0.26 -16.96
N VAL A 679 -19.18 0.36 -17.86
CA VAL A 679 -19.39 0.68 -19.27
C VAL A 679 -19.52 -0.63 -20.04
N PRO A 680 -20.63 -0.86 -20.75
CA PRO A 680 -20.85 -2.11 -21.47
C PRO A 680 -20.01 -2.21 -22.74
N TRP A 681 -19.79 -3.44 -23.19
CA TRP A 681 -18.99 -3.76 -24.37
C TRP A 681 -19.27 -2.94 -25.64
N THR A 682 -20.54 -2.60 -25.91
CA THR A 682 -20.93 -1.80 -27.09
C THR A 682 -20.37 -0.38 -27.06
N ARG A 683 -20.02 0.12 -25.88
CA ARG A 683 -19.60 1.50 -25.61
C ARG A 683 -18.11 1.60 -25.26
N LEU A 684 -17.41 0.50 -25.06
CA LEU A 684 -15.95 0.49 -24.84
C LEU A 684 -15.17 1.20 -25.97
N PRO A 685 -15.48 0.98 -27.27
CA PRO A 685 -14.82 1.75 -28.33
C PRO A 685 -15.06 3.26 -28.21
N ARG A 686 -16.24 3.68 -27.75
CA ARG A 686 -16.54 5.10 -27.54
C ARG A 686 -15.78 5.66 -26.34
N LEU A 687 -15.64 4.89 -25.27
CA LEU A 687 -14.81 5.25 -24.11
C LEU A 687 -13.36 5.46 -24.53
N TYR A 688 -12.80 4.57 -25.35
CA TYR A 688 -11.47 4.75 -25.93
C TYR A 688 -11.35 6.06 -26.70
N GLU A 689 -12.31 6.38 -27.57
CA GLU A 689 -12.26 7.62 -28.36
C GLU A 689 -12.37 8.90 -27.52
N ILE A 690 -13.14 8.89 -26.42
CA ILE A 690 -13.29 10.08 -25.55
C ILE A 690 -12.01 10.31 -24.74
N ALA A 691 -11.44 9.25 -24.18
CA ALA A 691 -10.26 9.31 -23.30
C ALA A 691 -8.98 8.81 -23.99
N LYS A 692 -8.88 9.05 -25.30
CA LYS A 692 -7.86 8.46 -26.18
C LYS A 692 -6.44 8.76 -25.70
N GLU A 693 -6.19 9.96 -25.17
CA GLU A 693 -4.89 10.36 -24.66
C GLU A 693 -4.41 9.55 -23.45
N PHE A 694 -5.32 8.87 -22.75
CA PHE A 694 -4.99 7.98 -21.62
C PHE A 694 -4.70 6.55 -22.06
N TYR A 695 -5.23 6.11 -23.21
CA TYR A 695 -5.12 4.73 -23.69
C TYR A 695 -4.12 4.56 -24.84
N GLU A 696 -4.00 5.54 -25.74
CA GLU A 696 -3.07 5.49 -26.90
C GLU A 696 -1.59 5.30 -26.51
N PRO A 697 -1.09 5.86 -25.39
CA PRO A 697 0.27 5.60 -24.93
C PRO A 697 0.49 4.19 -24.34
N LEU A 698 -0.57 3.46 -24.00
CA LEU A 698 -0.47 2.15 -23.36
C LEU A 698 -0.10 1.06 -24.37
N PRO A 699 0.70 0.05 -23.97
CA PRO A 699 0.99 -1.07 -24.84
C PRO A 699 -0.26 -1.94 -25.05
N TYR A 700 -0.38 -2.49 -26.26
CA TYR A 700 -1.48 -3.34 -26.66
C TYR A 700 -1.01 -4.42 -27.64
N HIS A 701 -1.76 -5.51 -27.73
CA HIS A 701 -1.50 -6.60 -28.66
C HIS A 701 -2.20 -6.35 -30.00
N LYS A 702 -1.53 -6.72 -31.09
CA LYS A 702 -2.08 -6.62 -32.46
C LYS A 702 -2.71 -7.90 -32.97
N SER A 703 -2.39 -9.04 -32.36
CA SER A 703 -2.85 -10.36 -32.79
C SER A 703 -2.88 -11.33 -31.61
N TRP A 704 -4.07 -11.77 -31.24
CA TRP A 704 -4.28 -12.80 -30.23
C TRP A 704 -3.66 -14.17 -30.58
N PRO A 705 -3.79 -14.71 -31.81
CA PRO A 705 -3.07 -15.93 -32.18
C PRO A 705 -1.55 -15.80 -32.01
N TYR A 706 -0.99 -14.62 -32.30
CA TYR A 706 0.44 -14.36 -32.10
C TYR A 706 0.81 -14.31 -30.62
N VAL A 707 -0.06 -13.80 -29.74
CA VAL A 707 0.15 -13.84 -28.28
C VAL A 707 0.29 -15.29 -27.80
N ILE A 708 -0.58 -16.20 -28.23
CA ILE A 708 -0.50 -17.62 -27.84
C ILE A 708 0.85 -18.21 -28.29
N TRP A 709 1.22 -17.96 -29.54
CA TRP A 709 2.50 -18.44 -30.09
C TRP A 709 3.70 -17.87 -29.33
N GLN A 710 3.70 -16.56 -29.06
CA GLN A 710 4.75 -15.87 -28.34
C GLN A 710 4.85 -16.40 -26.91
N PHE A 711 3.73 -16.56 -26.20
CA PHE A 711 3.70 -17.12 -24.86
C PHE A 711 4.33 -18.52 -24.83
N ILE A 712 4.03 -19.39 -25.80
CA ILE A 712 4.54 -20.77 -25.81
C ILE A 712 6.04 -20.82 -26.14
N LEU A 713 6.50 -20.05 -27.13
CA LEU A 713 7.84 -20.23 -27.71
C LEU A 713 8.89 -19.23 -27.25
N ASP A 714 8.49 -18.03 -26.85
CA ASP A 714 9.44 -17.02 -26.37
C ASP A 714 10.03 -17.48 -25.03
N LYS A 715 11.33 -17.36 -24.85
CA LYS A 715 12.00 -17.73 -23.59
C LYS A 715 11.90 -16.63 -22.54
N GLU A 716 11.60 -15.42 -22.97
CA GLU A 716 11.49 -14.23 -22.10
C GLU A 716 10.07 -14.03 -21.57
N VAL A 717 9.09 -14.77 -22.11
CA VAL A 717 7.69 -14.73 -21.66
C VAL A 717 7.29 -16.10 -21.15
N GLY A 718 6.71 -16.16 -19.96
CA GLY A 718 6.38 -17.43 -19.34
C GLY A 718 5.49 -17.33 -18.12
N MET A 719 5.44 -18.41 -17.34
CA MET A 719 4.50 -18.53 -16.22
C MET A 719 4.78 -17.52 -15.11
N TRP A 720 6.03 -17.08 -14.99
CA TRP A 720 6.48 -16.05 -14.03
C TRP A 720 6.13 -14.62 -14.46
N CYS A 721 5.74 -14.41 -15.71
CA CYS A 721 5.51 -13.08 -16.26
C CYS A 721 4.14 -12.52 -15.88
N ARG A 722 3.82 -12.53 -14.58
CA ARG A 722 2.61 -11.95 -13.99
C ARG A 722 3.01 -10.94 -12.93
N VAL A 723 2.22 -9.88 -12.80
CA VAL A 723 2.41 -8.88 -11.77
C VAL A 723 1.69 -9.30 -10.50
N LYS A 724 2.42 -9.33 -9.38
CA LYS A 724 1.91 -9.65 -8.03
C LYS A 724 2.04 -8.48 -7.08
N ARG A 725 1.15 -8.39 -6.09
CA ARG A 725 1.13 -7.41 -5.01
C ARG A 725 0.95 -8.13 -3.68
N ALA A 726 1.63 -7.66 -2.64
CA ALA A 726 1.50 -8.25 -1.31
C ALA A 726 0.21 -7.81 -0.60
N GLU A 727 -0.23 -6.57 -0.86
CA GLU A 727 -1.40 -5.92 -0.26
C GLU A 727 -2.02 -4.98 -1.31
N GLY A 728 -3.27 -4.55 -1.13
CA GLY A 728 -3.92 -3.59 -2.04
C GLY A 728 -5.22 -4.07 -2.71
N GLY A 729 -5.97 -4.96 -2.06
CA GLY A 729 -7.25 -5.46 -2.56
C GLY A 729 -8.31 -5.51 -1.48
N ARG A 730 -9.58 -5.27 -1.84
CA ARG A 730 -10.72 -5.48 -0.95
C ARG A 730 -11.13 -6.96 -1.01
N LEU A 731 -11.10 -7.67 0.12
CA LEU A 731 -11.73 -8.97 0.27
C LEU A 731 -13.19 -8.91 -0.20
N VAL A 732 -13.54 -9.74 -1.19
CA VAL A 732 -14.95 -9.98 -1.54
C VAL A 732 -15.49 -10.99 -0.53
N GLY A 733 -15.95 -10.48 0.61
CA GLY A 733 -16.34 -11.32 1.75
C GLY A 733 -17.01 -10.62 2.92
N ALA A 734 -16.86 -9.29 3.06
CA ALA A 734 -17.73 -8.50 3.93
C ALA A 734 -19.07 -8.20 3.23
N TRP A 735 -19.70 -9.23 2.68
CA TRP A 735 -21.04 -9.09 2.12
C TRP A 735 -22.03 -9.03 3.28
N LYS A 736 -22.95 -8.06 3.26
CA LYS A 736 -24.21 -8.24 4.00
C LYS A 736 -24.91 -9.48 3.43
N GLU A 737 -25.65 -10.24 4.23
CA GLU A 737 -26.41 -11.42 3.76
C GLU A 737 -27.20 -11.15 2.47
N SER A 738 -27.67 -9.90 2.30
CA SER A 738 -28.34 -9.42 1.10
C SER A 738 -27.53 -9.50 -0.19
N GLU A 739 -26.21 -9.39 -0.15
CA GLU A 739 -25.35 -9.37 -1.35
C GLU A 739 -24.77 -10.74 -1.72
N VAL A 740 -24.73 -11.70 -0.78
CA VAL A 740 -24.51 -13.13 -1.07
C VAL A 740 -25.76 -13.77 -1.69
N GLN A 741 -26.93 -13.21 -1.41
CA GLN A 741 -28.23 -13.71 -1.87
C GLN A 741 -28.78 -13.00 -3.13
N SER A 742 -28.26 -11.82 -3.51
CA SER A 742 -28.65 -11.05 -4.72
C SER A 742 -27.74 -11.28 -5.93
#